data_AF-A0A4D4L075-F1
#
_entry.id   AF-A0A4D4L075-F1
#
_cell.length_a   1.000
_cell.length_b   1.000
_cell.length_c   1.000
_cell.angle_alpha   90.00
_cell.angle_beta   90.00
_cell.angle_gamma   90.00
#
_symmetry.space_group_name_H-M   'P 1'
#
loop_
_entity.id
_entity.type
_entity.pdbx_description
1 polymer ?
#
loop_
_entity_poly.entity_id
_entity_poly.type
_entity_poly.pdbx_seq_one_letter_code
_entity_poly.pdbx_strand_id
1 'polypeptide(L)'
;MGLFEQGLIPPLPTRPWDITRAPDAFRWMSQGRHTGKIVLTLPRALDPEGTVLVTGGTGTLGSAIARHLVAHHGVRHLVLASRQGPDAPGAADLHDELTALGARTRITACDIADRGQLATLLADIPADHPLTGVVHTAGTLADGTITTLDRDRIDTVFRPKVDAVTHLHDLTRHHDLALFAVYSSAAGILGNAGQANYAAANTFLDAFVQQRRAAGLAGLSLAWGLWAETSDLSAALVTAHRDRAKDGVVRPMSTEHALSLFDRALGLGLSLVVPAKLDTAKLDSGALRDAPAPGDVSPLLTGLVRPTRRTLRSLAAPSAEGGLAARLAALSEADQHRLLLDLVRDHTATVLGHTGRDAVDARRAFSEIGVDSLIAVELRNRLSGATGLRLPATVVFDYATPEAMATHVRSMVAGDTASPSTSAVVRAAAVDPADDPVAIVSMTCRLPGKVTGPEGLWELVFQGRDAIGPFPSDRGWDLETLFDLDPDAVGKSYVREGGFLSGAGDFDAEFFGISPREALAMDPQQRLLAETSWELFERAGIDPVSVRGQAVGVFAGVIDQGYIGHSEASPPELEGYLMTGSTTSVASGRVAYLLGLEGPAVTVDTACSSSLVALHLAVQALRAGECSMALAGGVTVIAKPSGFISFSRQRGLAPDGRSKSFSEGADGTTFSEGIGLVLLERLSDARRNGHEVLAVIRGTAVNQDGASNGLTAPNGPSQQRVIRQALANAGLSAADVDAVEAHGTGTALGDPIEAQALLATYGRNRPEDQPLWLGSLKSNIGHTQAAAGIAGLIKMVLAMRHGTLPRSLHAEEPTTKVDWSQGAVSLLSEARTWPETGRPRRAGSPPSVSVGRTRT
;
A
#
# COMPACT_ATOMS: atom_id res chain seq x y z
N MET A 1 28.38 31.68 27.17
CA MET A 1 28.38 30.92 28.43
C MET A 1 27.07 31.12 29.18
N GLY A 2 26.71 32.35 29.59
CA GLY A 2 25.49 32.61 30.38
C GLY A 2 24.16 32.05 29.85
N LEU A 3 23.92 32.05 28.52
CA LEU A 3 22.70 31.46 27.93
C LEU A 3 22.66 29.92 27.98
N PHE A 4 23.82 29.25 27.99
CA PHE A 4 23.91 27.79 28.20
C PHE A 4 23.75 27.45 29.69
N GLU A 5 24.34 28.25 30.58
CA GLU A 5 24.24 28.09 32.05
C GLU A 5 22.81 28.32 32.57
N GLN A 6 22.03 29.17 31.88
CA GLN A 6 20.62 29.43 32.17
C GLN A 6 19.66 28.43 31.49
N GLY A 7 20.16 27.48 30.69
CA GLY A 7 19.35 26.47 29.99
C GLY A 7 18.48 27.01 28.83
N LEU A 8 18.69 28.27 28.41
CA LEU A 8 17.93 28.91 27.33
C LEU A 8 18.38 28.47 25.93
N ILE A 9 19.61 27.97 25.80
CA ILE A 9 20.14 27.34 24.58
C ILE A 9 20.65 25.95 24.95
N PRO A 10 20.07 24.86 24.43
CA PRO A 10 20.59 23.52 24.67
C PRO A 10 21.91 23.32 23.89
N PRO A 11 22.91 22.65 24.48
CA PRO A 11 24.09 22.23 23.72
C PRO A 11 23.67 21.33 22.56
N LEU A 12 24.45 21.33 21.47
CA LEU A 12 24.20 20.41 20.35
C LEU A 12 24.18 18.97 20.88
N PRO A 13 23.23 18.14 20.43
CA PRO A 13 23.05 16.79 20.95
C PRO A 13 24.32 15.97 20.71
N THR A 14 24.82 15.34 21.77
CA THR A 14 25.84 14.30 21.65
C THR A 14 25.16 12.96 21.43
N ARG A 15 25.69 12.16 20.52
CA ARG A 15 25.24 10.79 20.28
C ARG A 15 26.36 9.82 20.63
N PRO A 16 26.30 9.19 21.80
CA PRO A 16 27.31 8.24 22.25
C PRO A 16 27.16 6.91 21.50
N TRP A 17 28.29 6.30 21.17
CA TRP A 17 28.41 4.97 20.59
C TRP A 17 29.52 4.25 21.32
N ASP A 18 29.31 2.98 21.64
CA ASP A 18 30.41 2.15 22.11
C ASP A 18 31.51 2.07 21.04
N ILE A 19 32.79 2.13 21.45
CA ILE A 19 33.95 2.02 20.55
C ILE A 19 33.87 0.77 19.64
N THR A 20 33.31 -0.33 20.15
CA THR A 20 33.12 -1.58 19.39
C THR A 20 32.15 -1.43 18.23
N ARG A 21 31.33 -0.38 18.23
CA ARG A 21 30.36 -0.02 17.18
C ARG A 21 30.79 1.19 16.36
N ALA A 22 32.07 1.55 16.39
CA ALA A 22 32.61 2.64 15.58
C ALA A 22 32.21 2.56 14.08
N PRO A 23 32.20 1.39 13.40
CA PRO A 23 31.76 1.32 12.01
C PRO A 23 30.30 1.76 11.79
N ASP A 24 29.40 1.43 12.72
CA ASP A 24 28.00 1.86 12.65
C ASP A 24 27.87 3.36 12.93
N ALA A 25 28.66 3.89 13.86
CA ALA A 25 28.73 5.31 14.16
C ALA A 25 29.20 6.13 12.94
N PHE A 26 30.23 5.65 12.23
CA PHE A 26 30.71 6.29 10.99
C PHE A 26 29.73 6.16 9.83
N ARG A 27 29.02 5.03 9.70
CA ARG A 27 27.93 4.88 8.71
C ARG A 27 26.77 5.83 9.00
N TRP A 28 26.41 5.99 10.27
CA TRP A 28 25.41 6.96 10.69
C TRP A 28 25.83 8.40 10.36
N MET A 29 27.12 8.70 10.54
CA MET A 29 27.72 9.97 10.16
C MET A 29 27.60 10.24 8.66
N SER A 30 28.00 9.27 7.82
CA SER A 30 28.03 9.43 6.36
C SER A 30 26.65 9.57 5.72
N GLN A 31 25.61 9.04 6.37
CA GLN A 31 24.21 9.19 5.94
C GLN A 31 23.60 10.57 6.32
N GLY A 32 24.36 11.48 6.92
CA GLY A 32 23.87 12.81 7.30
C GLY A 32 22.82 12.80 8.43
N ARG A 33 22.71 11.71 9.18
CA ARG A 33 21.65 11.51 10.19
C ARG A 33 21.95 12.15 11.56
N HIS A 34 22.90 13.08 11.65
CA HIS A 34 23.34 13.70 12.91
C HIS A 34 23.32 15.23 12.81
N THR A 35 22.80 15.88 13.85
CA THR A 35 22.75 17.35 14.01
C THR A 35 23.68 17.85 15.13
N GLY A 36 24.59 17.00 15.61
CA GLY A 36 25.52 17.27 16.72
C GLY A 36 26.71 16.31 16.77
N LYS A 37 27.39 16.14 17.91
CA LYS A 37 28.65 15.37 17.97
C LYS A 37 28.39 13.86 18.11
N ILE A 38 29.14 13.06 17.37
CA ILE A 38 29.24 11.61 17.59
C ILE A 38 30.39 11.36 18.57
N VAL A 39 30.11 10.64 19.67
CA VAL A 39 31.10 10.36 20.73
C VAL A 39 31.31 8.86 20.80
N LEU A 40 32.56 8.41 20.73
CA LEU A 40 32.89 7.01 20.99
C LEU A 40 33.23 6.83 22.48
N THR A 41 32.51 5.95 23.17
CA THR A 41 32.70 5.64 24.59
C THR A 41 33.47 4.32 24.73
N LEU A 42 34.42 4.28 25.67
CA LEU A 42 35.15 3.07 26.02
C LEU A 42 34.42 2.36 27.18
N PRO A 43 34.10 1.06 27.08
CA PRO A 43 33.57 0.31 28.22
C PRO A 43 34.60 0.28 29.36
N ARG A 44 34.11 0.41 30.60
CA ARG A 44 34.94 0.41 31.82
C ARG A 44 34.65 -0.82 32.67
N ALA A 45 35.70 -1.43 33.20
CA ALA A 45 35.58 -2.49 34.19
C ALA A 45 35.16 -1.90 35.55
N LEU A 46 34.56 -2.73 36.41
CA LEU A 46 34.32 -2.38 37.80
C LEU A 46 35.66 -2.20 38.52
N ASP A 47 35.78 -1.12 39.28
CA ASP A 47 36.95 -0.84 40.10
C ASP A 47 36.83 -1.59 41.44
N PRO A 48 37.79 -2.47 41.80
CA PRO A 48 37.82 -3.16 43.09
C PRO A 48 37.75 -2.22 44.29
N GLU A 49 38.34 -1.02 44.20
CA GLU A 49 38.39 -0.01 45.27
C GLU A 49 37.18 0.92 45.26
N GLY A 50 36.32 0.82 44.23
CA GLY A 50 35.06 1.56 44.15
C GLY A 50 33.91 0.85 44.86
N THR A 51 32.93 1.63 45.33
CA THR A 51 31.73 1.13 46.00
C THR A 51 30.65 0.76 44.99
N VAL A 52 30.06 -0.43 45.13
CA VAL A 52 28.86 -0.85 44.39
C VAL A 52 27.63 -0.88 45.31
N LEU A 53 26.60 -0.12 44.93
CA LEU A 53 25.29 -0.11 45.59
C LEU A 53 24.39 -1.19 44.99
N VAL A 54 23.96 -2.15 45.80
CA VAL A 54 22.94 -3.15 45.43
C VAL A 54 21.65 -2.87 46.18
N THR A 55 20.61 -2.47 45.45
CA THR A 55 19.29 -2.21 46.04
C THR A 55 18.38 -3.43 45.94
N GLY A 56 17.57 -3.65 46.97
CA GLY A 56 16.99 -4.98 47.23
C GLY A 56 18.06 -5.97 47.71
N GLY A 57 19.20 -5.48 48.23
CA GLY A 57 20.43 -6.25 48.45
C GLY A 57 20.32 -7.41 49.45
N THR A 58 19.35 -7.36 50.37
CA THR A 58 19.05 -8.47 51.30
C THR A 58 17.99 -9.44 50.78
N GLY A 59 17.41 -9.18 49.59
CA GLY A 59 16.52 -10.11 48.91
C GLY A 59 17.30 -11.14 48.08
N THR A 60 16.66 -12.24 47.72
CA THR A 60 17.30 -13.39 47.05
C THR A 60 18.19 -13.00 45.85
N LEU A 61 17.67 -12.19 44.91
CA LEU A 61 18.43 -11.74 43.74
C LEU A 61 19.55 -10.77 44.10
N GLY A 62 19.31 -9.86 45.04
CA GLY A 62 20.29 -8.89 45.52
C GLY A 62 21.47 -9.56 46.22
N SER A 63 21.21 -10.57 47.04
CA SER A 63 22.25 -11.33 47.73
C SER A 63 23.04 -12.23 46.77
N ALA A 64 22.38 -12.82 45.76
CA ALA A 64 23.05 -13.60 44.73
C ALA A 64 24.03 -12.74 43.90
N ILE A 65 23.59 -11.56 43.43
CA ILE A 65 24.47 -10.68 42.66
C ILE A 65 25.57 -10.07 43.53
N ALA A 66 25.31 -9.78 44.81
CA ALA A 66 26.33 -9.29 45.73
C ALA A 66 27.49 -10.30 45.87
N ARG A 67 27.20 -11.59 46.08
CA ARG A 67 28.23 -12.65 46.11
C ARG A 67 29.00 -12.73 44.81
N HIS A 68 28.30 -12.67 43.68
CA HIS A 68 28.90 -12.74 42.35
C HIS A 68 29.84 -11.56 42.08
N LEU A 69 29.45 -10.34 42.47
CA LEU A 69 30.28 -9.15 42.32
C LEU A 69 31.59 -9.26 43.10
N VAL A 70 31.57 -9.80 44.32
CA VAL A 70 32.79 -10.00 45.12
C VAL A 70 33.65 -11.12 44.55
N ALA A 71 33.05 -12.28 44.28
CA ALA A 71 33.79 -13.48 43.87
C ALA A 71 34.33 -13.42 42.44
N HIS A 72 33.57 -12.84 41.49
CA HIS A 72 33.90 -12.87 40.06
C HIS A 72 34.33 -11.51 39.49
N HIS A 73 33.81 -10.40 40.01
CA HIS A 73 34.17 -9.05 39.55
C HIS A 73 35.16 -8.33 40.48
N GLY A 74 35.57 -8.98 41.57
CA GLY A 74 36.59 -8.47 42.49
C GLY A 74 36.16 -7.24 43.29
N VAL A 75 34.87 -6.94 43.37
CA VAL A 75 34.34 -5.79 44.12
C VAL A 75 34.65 -5.95 45.61
N ARG A 76 35.26 -4.94 46.23
CA ARG A 76 35.64 -4.97 47.66
C ARG A 76 34.78 -4.08 48.53
N HIS A 77 34.02 -3.16 47.98
CA HIS A 77 33.17 -2.24 48.74
C HIS A 77 31.71 -2.37 48.29
N LEU A 78 30.84 -2.85 49.19
CA LEU A 78 29.42 -3.07 48.91
C LEU A 78 28.54 -2.27 49.86
N VAL A 79 27.50 -1.67 49.30
CA VAL A 79 26.36 -1.14 50.07
C VAL A 79 25.12 -1.93 49.66
N LEU A 80 24.54 -2.68 50.59
CA LEU A 80 23.30 -3.41 50.38
C LEU A 80 22.15 -2.64 51.01
N ALA A 81 21.27 -2.09 50.17
CA ALA A 81 20.15 -1.27 50.61
C ALA A 81 18.83 -2.02 50.47
N SER A 82 18.05 -2.04 51.54
CA SER A 82 16.68 -2.59 51.56
C SER A 82 15.87 -1.91 52.66
N ARG A 83 14.54 -2.01 52.65
CA ARG A 83 13.69 -1.35 53.66
C ARG A 83 13.94 -1.83 55.09
N GLN A 84 14.25 -3.12 55.25
CA GLN A 84 14.53 -3.73 56.55
C GLN A 84 16.01 -3.60 56.94
N GLY A 85 16.92 -3.35 56.00
CA GLY A 85 18.34 -3.14 56.29
C GLY A 85 18.96 -4.31 57.07
N PRO A 86 19.75 -4.04 58.12
CA PRO A 86 20.34 -5.07 58.98
C PRO A 86 19.33 -6.00 59.66
N ASP A 87 18.08 -5.56 59.83
CA ASP A 87 17.03 -6.35 60.47
C ASP A 87 16.34 -7.34 59.51
N ALA A 88 16.77 -7.38 58.23
CA ALA A 88 16.22 -8.31 57.26
C ALA A 88 16.62 -9.77 57.58
N PRO A 89 15.73 -10.76 57.38
CA PRO A 89 16.07 -12.17 57.58
C PRO A 89 17.32 -12.59 56.78
N GLY A 90 18.31 -13.17 57.45
CA GLY A 90 19.56 -13.61 56.82
C GLY A 90 20.59 -12.51 56.52
N ALA A 91 20.35 -11.24 56.91
CA ALA A 91 21.27 -10.14 56.64
C ALA A 91 22.62 -10.28 57.37
N ALA A 92 22.62 -10.76 58.61
CA ALA A 92 23.86 -11.00 59.37
C ALA A 92 24.73 -12.07 58.71
N ASP A 93 24.14 -13.23 58.38
CA ASP A 93 24.86 -14.31 57.69
C ASP A 93 25.41 -13.86 56.34
N LEU A 94 24.64 -13.07 55.57
CA LEU A 94 25.09 -12.51 54.30
C LEU A 94 26.26 -11.52 54.48
N HIS A 95 26.22 -10.69 55.52
CA HIS A 95 27.32 -9.78 55.85
C HIS A 95 28.59 -10.55 56.17
N ASP A 96 28.51 -11.56 57.02
CA ASP A 96 29.65 -12.39 57.43
C ASP A 96 30.23 -13.16 56.24
N GLU A 97 29.37 -13.71 55.37
CA GLU A 97 29.79 -14.42 54.16
C GLU A 97 30.53 -13.49 53.17
N LEU A 98 29.98 -12.31 52.87
CA LEU A 98 30.63 -11.35 51.97
C LEU A 98 31.94 -10.82 52.57
N THR A 99 32.01 -10.66 53.89
CA THR A 99 33.23 -10.30 54.62
C THR A 99 34.29 -11.40 54.50
N ALA A 100 33.90 -12.67 54.63
CA ALA A 100 34.79 -13.81 54.44
C ALA A 100 35.32 -13.93 53.00
N LEU A 101 34.52 -13.51 52.01
CA LEU A 101 34.94 -13.40 50.59
C LEU A 101 35.84 -12.17 50.33
N GLY A 102 36.08 -11.35 51.35
CA GLY A 102 37.01 -10.23 51.32
C GLY A 102 36.39 -8.90 50.91
N ALA A 103 35.08 -8.71 51.08
CA ALA A 103 34.41 -7.43 50.84
C ALA A 103 34.04 -6.72 52.14
N ARG A 104 34.21 -5.40 52.17
CA ARG A 104 33.65 -4.51 53.18
C ARG A 104 32.20 -4.20 52.81
N THR A 105 31.27 -4.82 53.54
CA THR A 105 29.83 -4.74 53.22
C THR A 105 29.10 -3.89 54.26
N ARG A 106 28.37 -2.86 53.82
CA ARG A 106 27.45 -2.09 54.66
C ARG A 106 26.01 -2.44 54.27
N ILE A 107 25.24 -2.99 55.21
CA ILE A 107 23.80 -3.21 55.01
C ILE A 107 23.07 -2.01 55.62
N THR A 108 22.17 -1.36 54.87
CA THR A 108 21.49 -0.14 55.31
C THR A 108 20.00 -0.19 55.05
N ALA A 109 19.22 0.21 56.07
CA ALA A 109 17.78 0.41 55.95
C ALA A 109 17.53 1.65 55.10
N CYS A 110 16.98 1.48 53.89
CA CYS A 110 16.69 2.56 52.96
C CYS A 110 15.56 2.16 52.01
N ASP A 111 14.51 2.98 51.94
CA ASP A 111 13.54 2.91 50.85
C ASP A 111 14.05 3.74 49.66
N ILE A 112 14.43 3.06 48.58
CA ILE A 112 14.99 3.69 47.38
C ILE A 112 13.97 4.59 46.67
N ALA A 113 12.68 4.31 46.85
CA ALA A 113 11.63 5.17 46.31
C ALA A 113 11.47 6.47 47.12
N ASP A 114 12.11 6.59 48.29
CA ASP A 114 12.23 7.86 49.01
C ASP A 114 13.53 8.56 48.59
N ARG A 115 13.38 9.66 47.85
CA ARG A 115 14.52 10.44 47.34
C ARG A 115 15.43 10.97 48.44
N GLY A 116 14.87 11.34 49.60
CA GLY A 116 15.63 11.89 50.72
C GLY A 116 16.50 10.83 51.37
N GLN A 117 15.93 9.65 51.66
CA GLN A 117 16.68 8.53 52.22
C GLN A 117 17.80 8.06 51.29
N LEU A 118 17.53 8.00 49.98
CA LEU A 118 18.55 7.63 49.00
C LEU A 118 19.68 8.69 48.92
N ALA A 119 19.35 9.98 48.97
CA ALA A 119 20.35 11.03 48.98
C ALA A 119 21.28 10.94 50.21
N THR A 120 20.72 10.67 51.39
CA THR A 120 21.51 10.43 52.62
C THR A 120 22.40 9.20 52.47
N LEU A 121 21.85 8.07 52.00
CA LEU A 121 22.62 6.84 51.80
C LEU A 121 23.84 7.05 50.88
N LEU A 122 23.65 7.81 49.79
CA LEU A 122 24.69 8.13 48.81
C LEU A 122 25.73 9.10 49.37
N ALA A 123 25.33 10.08 50.17
CA ALA A 123 26.25 11.02 50.83
C ALA A 123 27.17 10.34 51.85
N ASP A 124 26.72 9.23 52.44
CA ASP A 124 27.50 8.42 53.40
C ASP A 124 28.56 7.52 52.74
N ILE A 125 28.64 7.49 51.40
CA ILE A 125 29.67 6.70 50.70
C ILE A 125 31.01 7.45 50.78
N PRO A 126 32.09 6.82 51.30
CA PRO A 126 33.37 7.48 51.47
C PRO A 126 33.96 7.99 50.15
N ALA A 127 34.53 9.20 50.17
CA ALA A 127 35.16 9.79 48.98
C ALA A 127 36.40 8.99 48.49
N ASP A 128 37.12 8.33 49.40
CA ASP A 128 38.27 7.48 49.07
C ASP A 128 37.87 6.18 48.35
N HIS A 129 36.59 5.77 48.46
CA HIS A 129 36.01 4.59 47.83
C HIS A 129 34.69 4.98 47.13
N PRO A 130 34.76 5.78 46.05
CA PRO A 130 33.58 6.44 45.47
C PRO A 130 32.60 5.43 44.89
N LEU A 131 31.33 5.84 44.72
CA LEU A 131 30.33 5.02 44.05
C LEU A 131 30.70 4.82 42.56
N THR A 132 30.96 3.59 42.16
CA THR A 132 31.33 3.22 40.77
C THR A 132 30.32 2.28 40.12
N GLY A 133 29.40 1.69 40.90
CA GLY A 133 28.38 0.78 40.37
C GLY A 133 27.05 0.85 41.10
N VAL A 134 25.97 0.67 40.36
CA VAL A 134 24.61 0.49 40.89
C VAL A 134 23.99 -0.75 40.26
N VAL A 135 23.45 -1.64 41.10
CA VAL A 135 22.63 -2.77 40.68
C VAL A 135 21.28 -2.70 41.38
N HIS A 136 20.22 -2.50 40.60
CA HIS A 136 18.86 -2.37 41.11
C HIS A 136 18.08 -3.68 40.95
N THR A 137 17.81 -4.35 42.07
CA THR A 137 17.11 -5.65 42.10
C THR A 137 15.76 -5.60 42.84
N ALA A 138 15.39 -4.43 43.38
CA ALA A 138 14.15 -4.29 44.14
C ALA A 138 12.91 -4.44 43.24
N GLY A 139 11.87 -5.05 43.79
CA GLY A 139 10.60 -5.24 43.10
C GLY A 139 9.56 -5.93 43.98
N THR A 140 8.30 -5.69 43.64
CA THR A 140 7.11 -6.26 44.28
C THR A 140 6.10 -6.64 43.19
N LEU A 141 5.15 -7.50 43.54
CA LEU A 141 4.05 -7.92 42.67
C LEU A 141 2.72 -7.54 43.32
N ALA A 142 1.76 -7.14 42.50
CA ALA A 142 0.37 -6.89 42.90
C ALA A 142 -0.54 -7.23 41.71
N ASP A 143 -0.61 -8.51 41.39
CA ASP A 143 -1.23 -9.02 40.17
C ASP A 143 -2.74 -8.72 40.12
N GLY A 144 -3.24 -8.48 38.92
CA GLY A 144 -4.65 -8.20 38.63
C GLY A 144 -4.91 -8.13 37.13
N THR A 145 -6.12 -8.51 36.72
CA THR A 145 -6.60 -8.23 35.36
C THR A 145 -6.77 -6.72 35.16
N ILE A 146 -6.72 -6.25 33.91
CA ILE A 146 -6.82 -4.81 33.58
C ILE A 146 -8.08 -4.18 34.20
N THR A 147 -9.21 -4.90 34.20
CA THR A 147 -10.49 -4.44 34.78
C THR A 147 -10.51 -4.39 36.30
N THR A 148 -9.55 -5.03 36.98
CA THR A 148 -9.45 -5.12 38.45
C THR A 148 -8.27 -4.34 39.01
N LEU A 149 -7.52 -3.63 38.18
CA LEU A 149 -6.41 -2.80 38.66
C LEU A 149 -6.94 -1.50 39.26
N ASP A 150 -6.55 -1.24 40.50
CA ASP A 150 -6.77 0.01 41.21
C ASP A 150 -5.44 0.77 41.37
N ARG A 151 -5.54 2.00 41.88
CA ARG A 151 -4.37 2.86 42.11
C ARG A 151 -3.36 2.21 43.06
N ASP A 152 -3.81 1.59 44.14
CA ASP A 152 -2.94 1.03 45.17
C ASP A 152 -2.09 -0.13 44.63
N ARG A 153 -2.66 -0.99 43.78
CA ARG A 153 -1.93 -2.07 43.09
C ARG A 153 -0.94 -1.56 42.06
N ILE A 154 -1.24 -0.45 41.39
CA ILE A 154 -0.30 0.20 40.48
C ILE A 154 0.86 0.81 41.27
N ASP A 155 0.56 1.64 42.27
CA ASP A 155 1.55 2.33 43.10
C ASP A 155 2.47 1.34 43.82
N THR A 156 1.94 0.20 44.31
CA THR A 156 2.73 -0.86 44.94
C THR A 156 3.83 -1.42 44.05
N VAL A 157 3.58 -1.56 42.75
CA VAL A 157 4.53 -2.14 41.77
C VAL A 157 5.41 -1.08 41.15
N PHE A 158 4.87 0.12 40.90
CA PHE A 158 5.60 1.22 40.28
C PHE A 158 6.63 1.81 41.23
N ARG A 159 6.30 1.98 42.51
CA ARG A 159 7.18 2.62 43.50
C ARG A 159 8.59 2.00 43.56
N PRO A 160 8.78 0.68 43.77
CA PRO A 160 10.12 0.11 43.85
C PRO A 160 10.84 -0.04 42.50
N LYS A 161 10.19 0.29 41.36
CA LYS A 161 10.77 0.18 40.02
C LYS A 161 10.92 1.55 39.35
N VAL A 162 9.80 2.19 39.07
CA VAL A 162 9.70 3.49 38.38
C VAL A 162 10.30 4.59 39.25
N ASP A 163 9.73 4.86 40.43
CA ASP A 163 10.21 5.96 41.28
C ASP A 163 11.66 5.73 41.72
N ALA A 164 11.97 4.49 42.12
CA ALA A 164 13.31 4.09 42.54
C ALA A 164 14.37 4.31 41.44
N VAL A 165 14.11 3.90 40.19
CA VAL A 165 15.10 4.10 39.10
C VAL A 165 15.25 5.57 38.73
N THR A 166 14.15 6.35 38.79
CA THR A 166 14.18 7.79 38.55
C THR A 166 15.05 8.49 39.60
N HIS A 167 14.86 8.18 40.89
CA HIS A 167 15.69 8.75 41.95
C HIS A 167 17.16 8.31 41.86
N LEU A 168 17.41 7.02 41.60
CA LEU A 168 18.76 6.51 41.36
C LEU A 168 19.42 7.25 40.20
N HIS A 169 18.71 7.47 39.09
CA HIS A 169 19.26 8.22 37.96
C HIS A 169 19.61 9.65 38.34
N ASP A 170 18.66 10.38 38.93
CA ASP A 170 18.81 11.81 39.23
C ASP A 170 19.95 12.07 40.21
N LEU A 171 20.10 11.21 41.21
CA LEU A 171 21.13 11.36 42.24
C LEU A 171 22.50 10.80 41.79
N THR A 172 22.54 9.87 40.83
CA THR A 172 23.80 9.25 40.39
C THR A 172 24.29 9.66 39.00
N ARG A 173 23.53 10.44 38.21
CA ARG A 173 23.92 10.89 36.86
C ARG A 173 25.23 11.69 36.80
N HIS A 174 25.66 12.26 37.93
CA HIS A 174 26.91 13.00 38.06
C HIS A 174 28.09 12.14 38.53
N HIS A 175 27.83 10.88 38.92
CA HIS A 175 28.85 9.94 39.33
C HIS A 175 29.40 9.20 38.12
N ASP A 176 30.70 8.93 38.13
CA ASP A 176 31.42 8.24 37.05
C ASP A 176 31.23 6.72 37.15
N LEU A 177 29.99 6.27 36.97
CA LEU A 177 29.62 4.86 37.13
C LEU A 177 30.14 4.02 35.96
N ALA A 178 30.86 2.95 36.28
CA ALA A 178 31.18 1.88 35.34
C ALA A 178 29.95 0.99 35.07
N LEU A 179 29.05 0.86 36.05
CA LEU A 179 27.86 0.00 35.96
C LEU A 179 26.60 0.69 36.50
N PHE A 180 25.52 0.62 35.73
CA PHE A 180 24.17 0.92 36.21
C PHE A 180 23.24 -0.15 35.63
N ALA A 181 23.06 -1.24 36.37
CA ALA A 181 22.25 -2.38 35.94
C ALA A 181 20.90 -2.37 36.66
N VAL A 182 19.81 -2.55 35.91
CA VAL A 182 18.46 -2.69 36.48
C VAL A 182 17.88 -4.04 36.11
N TYR A 183 17.28 -4.70 37.09
CA TYR A 183 16.62 -5.98 36.91
C TYR A 183 15.17 -5.71 36.49
N SER A 184 14.93 -5.87 35.20
CA SER A 184 13.62 -5.88 34.58
C SER A 184 13.10 -7.32 34.47
N SER A 185 11.99 -7.53 33.77
CA SER A 185 11.40 -8.84 33.55
C SER A 185 11.01 -9.03 32.10
N ALA A 186 11.22 -10.24 31.58
CA ALA A 186 10.71 -10.65 30.28
C ALA A 186 9.18 -10.49 30.16
N ALA A 187 8.44 -10.38 31.27
CA ALA A 187 7.01 -10.07 31.27
C ALA A 187 6.67 -8.70 30.62
N GLY A 188 7.59 -7.73 30.65
CA GLY A 188 7.44 -6.44 29.95
C GLY A 188 7.59 -6.54 28.43
N ILE A 189 8.08 -7.68 27.92
CA ILE A 189 8.38 -7.93 26.50
C ILE A 189 7.46 -9.01 25.92
N LEU A 190 7.35 -10.15 26.61
CA LEU A 190 6.55 -11.30 26.19
C LEU A 190 5.09 -11.21 26.69
N GLY A 191 4.82 -10.32 27.64
CA GLY A 191 3.55 -10.26 28.36
C GLY A 191 3.42 -11.37 29.40
N ASN A 192 2.60 -11.13 30.43
CA ASN A 192 2.14 -12.19 31.32
C ASN A 192 0.69 -11.91 31.76
N ALA A 193 -0.14 -12.96 31.80
CA ALA A 193 -1.55 -12.83 32.13
C ALA A 193 -1.73 -12.35 33.59
N GLY A 194 -2.61 -11.35 33.78
CA GLY A 194 -2.86 -10.79 35.11
C GLY A 194 -1.73 -9.91 35.67
N GLN A 195 -0.72 -9.54 34.87
CA GLN A 195 0.43 -8.76 35.33
C GLN A 195 0.60 -7.45 34.55
N ALA A 196 -0.50 -6.78 34.17
CA ALA A 196 -0.43 -5.60 33.32
C ALA A 196 0.34 -4.42 33.96
N ASN A 197 0.17 -4.19 35.27
CA ASN A 197 0.93 -3.20 36.04
C ASN A 197 2.44 -3.56 36.13
N TYR A 198 2.76 -4.83 36.35
CA TYR A 198 4.15 -5.30 36.41
C TYR A 198 4.84 -5.26 35.04
N ALA A 199 4.16 -5.66 33.97
CA ALA A 199 4.66 -5.52 32.61
C ALA A 199 4.96 -4.04 32.30
N ALA A 200 4.01 -3.14 32.56
CA ALA A 200 4.19 -1.70 32.34
C ALA A 200 5.38 -1.11 33.12
N ALA A 201 5.55 -1.45 34.40
CA ALA A 201 6.67 -0.98 35.21
C ALA A 201 8.03 -1.47 34.66
N ASN A 202 8.12 -2.72 34.19
CA ASN A 202 9.35 -3.26 33.61
C ASN A 202 9.65 -2.69 32.22
N THR A 203 8.62 -2.48 31.38
CA THR A 203 8.78 -1.77 30.10
C THR A 203 9.28 -0.33 30.31
N PHE A 204 8.82 0.35 31.38
CA PHE A 204 9.35 1.65 31.77
C PHE A 204 10.84 1.55 32.11
N LEU A 205 11.28 0.59 32.93
CA LEU A 205 12.71 0.40 33.25
C LEU A 205 13.55 0.19 31.99
N ASP A 206 13.05 -0.63 31.07
CA ASP A 206 13.73 -0.95 29.81
C ASP A 206 13.92 0.30 28.94
N ALA A 207 12.85 1.08 28.76
CA ALA A 207 12.90 2.33 28.00
C ALA A 207 13.76 3.40 28.70
N PHE A 208 13.68 3.48 30.03
CA PHE A 208 14.43 4.43 30.84
C PHE A 208 15.94 4.21 30.74
N VAL A 209 16.39 2.95 30.77
CA VAL A 209 17.81 2.64 30.60
C VAL A 209 18.30 2.91 29.18
N GLN A 210 17.46 2.68 28.17
CA GLN A 210 17.79 3.08 26.79
C GLN A 210 18.00 4.60 26.70
N GLN A 211 17.13 5.40 27.34
CA GLN A 211 17.29 6.84 27.42
C GLN A 211 18.57 7.24 28.16
N ARG A 212 18.87 6.60 29.30
CA ARG A 212 20.09 6.86 30.08
C ARG A 212 21.37 6.57 29.27
N ARG A 213 21.40 5.46 28.51
CA ARG A 213 22.52 5.17 27.60
C ARG A 213 22.61 6.14 26.43
N ALA A 214 21.48 6.57 25.89
CA ALA A 214 21.47 7.59 24.83
C ALA A 214 22.04 8.94 25.31
N ALA A 215 21.96 9.23 26.61
CA ALA A 215 22.61 10.37 27.26
C ALA A 215 24.10 10.15 27.57
N GLY A 216 24.67 8.99 27.23
CA GLY A 216 26.11 8.69 27.41
C GLY A 216 26.47 8.16 28.79
N LEU A 217 25.47 7.87 29.62
CA LEU A 217 25.65 7.34 30.97
C LEU A 217 25.61 5.81 30.94
N ALA A 218 26.28 5.16 31.90
CA ALA A 218 26.18 3.71 32.08
C ALA A 218 24.71 3.30 32.28
N GLY A 219 24.33 2.16 31.68
CA GLY A 219 22.98 1.64 31.71
C GLY A 219 22.91 0.24 31.08
N LEU A 220 22.29 -0.70 31.79
CA LEU A 220 21.94 -2.02 31.30
C LEU A 220 20.63 -2.49 31.93
N SER A 221 19.61 -2.74 31.12
CA SER A 221 18.38 -3.39 31.57
C SER A 221 18.44 -4.87 31.23
N LEU A 222 18.18 -5.70 32.24
CA LEU A 222 18.14 -7.15 32.14
C LEU A 222 16.70 -7.60 32.33
N ALA A 223 16.01 -7.84 31.22
CA ALA A 223 14.65 -8.37 31.23
C ALA A 223 14.70 -9.88 31.50
N TRP A 224 14.84 -10.25 32.77
CA TRP A 224 15.08 -11.63 33.18
C TRP A 224 13.92 -12.56 32.82
N GLY A 225 14.28 -13.74 32.31
CA GLY A 225 13.40 -14.91 32.28
C GLY A 225 13.20 -15.52 33.66
N LEU A 226 12.62 -16.72 33.72
CA LEU A 226 12.27 -17.37 34.99
C LEU A 226 13.52 -17.90 35.72
N TRP A 227 13.69 -17.53 37.00
CA TRP A 227 14.72 -18.09 37.89
C TRP A 227 14.16 -19.30 38.65
N ALA A 228 14.99 -20.33 38.87
CA ALA A 228 14.58 -21.60 39.47
C ALA A 228 14.50 -21.55 41.00
N GLU A 229 15.25 -20.66 41.65
CA GLU A 229 15.29 -20.53 43.10
C GLU A 229 14.12 -19.67 43.61
N THR A 230 13.48 -20.15 44.68
CA THR A 230 12.29 -19.53 45.27
C THR A 230 12.66 -18.42 46.25
N SER A 231 12.14 -17.23 45.99
CA SER A 231 12.05 -16.04 46.83
C SER A 231 10.56 -15.77 47.09
N ASP A 232 10.18 -14.87 48.01
CA ASP A 232 8.76 -14.50 48.19
C ASP A 232 8.13 -13.96 46.88
N LEU A 233 8.92 -13.28 46.04
CA LEU A 233 8.52 -12.80 44.72
C LEU A 233 8.39 -13.94 43.70
N SER A 234 9.32 -14.90 43.71
CA SER A 234 9.25 -16.07 42.82
C SER A 234 8.30 -17.17 43.32
N ALA A 235 7.92 -17.19 44.59
CA ALA A 235 6.88 -18.09 45.12
C ALA A 235 5.47 -17.68 44.65
N ALA A 236 5.19 -16.37 44.60
CA ALA A 236 3.97 -15.83 43.99
C ALA A 236 3.93 -16.11 42.48
N LEU A 237 5.04 -15.93 41.77
CA LEU A 237 5.17 -16.30 40.35
C LEU A 237 5.00 -17.82 40.15
N VAL A 238 5.61 -18.67 40.98
CA VAL A 238 5.55 -20.14 40.86
C VAL A 238 4.14 -20.70 41.11
N THR A 239 3.31 -20.04 41.93
CA THR A 239 1.94 -20.52 42.20
C THR A 239 0.99 -20.23 41.03
N ALA A 240 1.19 -19.13 40.30
CA ALA A 240 0.49 -18.85 39.04
C ALA A 240 1.08 -19.60 37.82
N HIS A 241 2.32 -20.09 37.91
CA HIS A 241 3.08 -20.66 36.78
C HIS A 241 3.32 -22.16 36.81
N ARG A 242 2.96 -22.91 37.87
CA ARG A 242 3.30 -24.35 37.95
C ARG A 242 2.67 -25.20 36.83
N ASP A 243 1.49 -24.82 36.34
CA ASP A 243 0.78 -25.57 35.30
C ASP A 243 1.13 -25.10 33.88
N ARG A 244 1.54 -23.83 33.68
CA ARG A 244 1.96 -23.29 32.36
C ARG A 244 3.46 -23.38 32.09
N ALA A 245 4.32 -23.39 33.11
CA ALA A 245 5.77 -23.54 32.93
C ALA A 245 6.19 -24.96 32.51
N LYS A 246 5.33 -25.96 32.72
CA LYS A 246 5.55 -27.31 32.18
C LYS A 246 5.44 -27.35 30.66
N ASP A 247 4.65 -26.45 30.07
CA ASP A 247 4.35 -26.42 28.64
C ASP A 247 4.95 -25.20 27.88
N GLY A 248 5.34 -24.13 28.59
CA GLY A 248 5.93 -22.92 28.00
C GLY A 248 7.36 -23.04 27.45
N VAL A 249 7.73 -22.10 26.58
CA VAL A 249 9.04 -22.03 25.86
C VAL A 249 10.19 -21.52 26.75
N VAL A 250 9.90 -20.72 27.77
CA VAL A 250 10.90 -20.18 28.71
C VAL A 250 11.04 -21.11 29.92
N ARG A 251 12.24 -21.68 30.12
CA ARG A 251 12.55 -22.59 31.21
C ARG A 251 13.15 -21.85 32.41
N PRO A 252 12.93 -22.34 33.64
CA PRO A 252 13.66 -21.88 34.82
C PRO A 252 15.19 -22.03 34.65
N MET A 253 15.94 -21.03 35.10
CA MET A 253 17.41 -21.04 35.14
C MET A 253 17.93 -21.04 36.58
N SER A 254 18.99 -21.80 36.87
CA SER A 254 19.67 -21.73 38.17
C SER A 254 20.32 -20.35 38.36
N THR A 255 20.54 -19.94 39.61
CA THR A 255 21.21 -18.66 39.90
C THR A 255 22.60 -18.59 39.26
N GLU A 256 23.38 -19.67 39.31
CA GLU A 256 24.68 -19.76 38.64
C GLU A 256 24.59 -19.47 37.13
N HIS A 257 23.61 -20.06 36.44
CA HIS A 257 23.42 -19.83 35.01
C HIS A 257 22.97 -18.38 34.75
N ALA A 258 22.06 -17.83 35.57
CA ALA A 258 21.63 -16.46 35.44
C ALA A 258 22.79 -15.47 35.61
N LEU A 259 23.66 -15.67 36.61
CA LEU A 259 24.85 -14.84 36.85
C LEU A 259 25.86 -14.94 35.69
N SER A 260 26.01 -16.12 35.08
CA SER A 260 26.83 -16.24 33.86
C SER A 260 26.25 -15.44 32.67
N LEU A 261 24.93 -15.28 32.59
CA LEU A 261 24.28 -14.44 31.58
C LEU A 261 24.40 -12.95 31.92
N PHE A 262 24.43 -12.59 33.20
CA PHE A 262 24.76 -11.24 33.65
C PHE A 262 26.15 -10.84 33.13
N ASP A 263 27.16 -11.69 33.31
CA ASP A 263 28.53 -11.43 32.83
C ASP A 263 28.59 -11.25 31.31
N ARG A 264 27.88 -12.11 30.57
CA ARG A 264 27.78 -11.98 29.11
C ARG A 264 27.11 -10.67 28.71
N ALA A 265 26.05 -10.27 29.40
CA ALA A 265 25.31 -9.05 29.08
C ALA A 265 26.17 -7.78 29.22
N LEU A 266 27.08 -7.74 30.21
CA LEU A 266 28.03 -6.64 30.36
C LEU A 266 28.93 -6.46 29.12
N GLY A 267 29.27 -7.55 28.43
CA GLY A 267 30.13 -7.53 27.24
C GLY A 267 29.42 -7.27 25.91
N LEU A 268 28.08 -7.25 25.86
CA LEU A 268 27.33 -7.13 24.59
C LEU A 268 27.24 -5.70 24.04
N GLY A 269 27.52 -4.69 24.87
CA GLY A 269 27.38 -3.28 24.48
C GLY A 269 25.92 -2.84 24.22
N LEU A 270 24.93 -3.64 24.64
CA LEU A 270 23.50 -3.35 24.47
C LEU A 270 22.91 -2.65 25.71
N SER A 271 21.89 -1.81 25.50
CA SER A 271 21.12 -1.14 26.55
C SER A 271 20.10 -2.04 27.24
N LEU A 272 19.55 -3.00 26.49
CA LEU A 272 18.51 -3.92 26.92
C LEU A 272 18.88 -5.32 26.42
N VAL A 273 18.88 -6.28 27.33
CA VAL A 273 19.10 -7.70 27.04
C VAL A 273 17.99 -8.50 27.70
N VAL A 274 17.59 -9.60 27.07
CA VAL A 274 16.61 -10.56 27.62
C VAL A 274 17.34 -11.85 27.98
N PRO A 275 17.87 -12.00 29.21
CA PRO A 275 18.53 -13.23 29.62
C PRO A 275 17.45 -14.25 29.96
N ALA A 276 17.24 -15.21 29.07
CA ALA A 276 16.25 -16.27 29.23
C ALA A 276 16.79 -17.60 28.74
N LYS A 277 16.45 -18.69 29.45
CA LYS A 277 16.74 -20.06 29.01
C LYS A 277 15.56 -20.54 28.17
N LEU A 278 15.76 -20.71 26.88
CA LEU A 278 14.72 -21.18 25.97
C LEU A 278 14.81 -22.69 25.73
N ASP A 279 13.67 -23.34 25.62
CA ASP A 279 13.56 -24.72 25.17
C ASP A 279 13.54 -24.78 23.64
N THR A 280 14.71 -24.82 23.03
CA THR A 280 14.85 -24.87 21.56
C THR A 280 14.24 -26.14 20.96
N ALA A 281 14.21 -27.25 21.72
CA ALA A 281 13.55 -28.48 21.27
C ALA A 281 12.03 -28.32 21.24
N LYS A 282 11.41 -27.56 22.13
CA LYS A 282 9.98 -27.20 22.01
C LYS A 282 9.71 -26.18 20.90
N LEU A 283 10.64 -25.28 20.62
CA LEU A 283 10.59 -24.37 19.45
C LEU A 283 10.70 -25.11 18.11
N ASP A 284 11.47 -26.21 18.04
CA ASP A 284 11.68 -27.03 16.82
C ASP A 284 10.77 -28.27 16.72
N SER A 285 10.29 -28.82 17.83
CA SER A 285 9.51 -30.06 17.85
C SER A 285 8.07 -29.82 17.42
N GLY A 286 7.51 -30.84 16.76
CA GLY A 286 6.09 -30.91 16.40
C GLY A 286 5.11 -30.87 17.59
N ALA A 287 5.56 -30.67 18.83
CA ALA A 287 4.66 -30.41 19.96
C ALA A 287 3.93 -29.06 19.83
N LEU A 288 4.49 -28.08 19.10
CA LEU A 288 3.78 -26.89 18.61
C LEU A 288 3.02 -27.14 17.28
N ARG A 289 3.05 -28.36 16.75
CA ARG A 289 2.30 -28.76 15.54
C ARG A 289 0.95 -29.42 15.85
N ASP A 290 0.73 -29.98 17.03
CA ASP A 290 -0.53 -30.68 17.38
C ASP A 290 -1.30 -30.07 18.57
N ALA A 291 -0.89 -28.90 19.09
CA ALA A 291 -1.66 -28.15 20.09
C ALA A 291 -2.70 -27.23 19.41
N PRO A 292 -3.95 -27.16 19.91
CA PRO A 292 -5.03 -26.41 19.27
C PRO A 292 -4.97 -24.92 19.62
N ALA A 293 -4.10 -24.13 18.98
CA ALA A 293 -4.22 -22.67 18.77
C ALA A 293 -2.96 -22.04 18.13
N PRO A 294 -3.09 -21.07 17.21
CA PRO A 294 -2.01 -20.14 16.91
C PRO A 294 -2.02 -19.01 17.96
N GLY A 295 -1.24 -19.18 19.02
CA GLY A 295 -1.07 -18.19 20.10
C GLY A 295 0.12 -18.42 21.04
N ASP A 296 0.73 -19.61 21.03
CA ASP A 296 1.71 -19.98 22.07
C ASP A 296 3.18 -19.70 21.73
N VAL A 297 3.47 -19.12 20.56
CA VAL A 297 4.80 -18.57 20.26
C VAL A 297 4.65 -17.08 20.00
N SER A 298 5.12 -16.26 20.95
CA SER A 298 5.19 -14.81 20.79
C SER A 298 5.85 -14.47 19.45
N PRO A 299 5.32 -13.51 18.66
CA PRO A 299 5.92 -13.04 17.40
C PRO A 299 7.42 -12.72 17.52
N LEU A 300 7.85 -12.31 18.72
CA LEU A 300 9.25 -12.03 19.05
C LEU A 300 10.19 -13.25 18.98
N LEU A 301 9.64 -14.46 19.02
CA LEU A 301 10.40 -15.72 19.01
C LEU A 301 10.37 -16.42 17.63
N THR A 302 9.62 -15.89 16.67
CA THR A 302 9.47 -16.50 15.33
C THR A 302 10.79 -16.56 14.54
N GLY A 303 11.65 -15.55 14.70
CA GLY A 303 12.99 -15.52 14.07
C GLY A 303 13.98 -16.55 14.63
N LEU A 304 13.63 -17.23 15.74
CA LEU A 304 14.44 -18.29 16.34
C LEU A 304 14.02 -19.70 15.88
N VAL A 305 12.92 -19.81 15.13
CA VAL A 305 12.44 -21.06 14.55
C VAL A 305 13.08 -21.25 13.17
N ARG A 306 13.87 -22.32 12.99
CA ARG A 306 14.57 -22.55 11.72
C ARG A 306 13.61 -23.14 10.67
N PRO A 307 13.54 -22.60 9.44
CA PRO A 307 12.84 -23.27 8.35
C PRO A 307 13.74 -24.39 7.83
N THR A 308 13.45 -25.64 8.19
CA THR A 308 14.07 -26.79 7.53
C THR A 308 13.32 -27.07 6.22
N ARG A 309 14.06 -27.00 5.09
CA ARG A 309 13.65 -27.55 3.79
C ARG A 309 13.15 -28.98 3.99
N ARG A 310 11.85 -29.22 3.80
CA ARG A 310 11.29 -30.57 3.89
C ARG A 310 11.47 -31.25 2.53
N THR A 311 12.42 -32.18 2.47
CA THR A 311 12.42 -33.23 1.46
C THR A 311 11.12 -34.03 1.60
N LEU A 312 10.45 -34.25 0.47
CA LEU A 312 9.27 -35.09 0.35
C LEU A 312 9.60 -36.49 0.84
N ARG A 313 9.15 -36.82 2.04
CA ARG A 313 9.00 -38.20 2.49
C ARG A 313 7.54 -38.38 2.87
N SER A 314 6.85 -39.13 2.00
CA SER A 314 5.49 -39.63 2.20
C SER A 314 5.42 -40.31 3.56
N LEU A 315 4.57 -39.78 4.43
CA LEU A 315 4.05 -40.48 5.59
C LEU A 315 2.54 -40.39 5.46
N ALA A 316 1.94 -41.54 5.17
CA ALA A 316 0.51 -41.76 5.22
C ALA A 316 -0.03 -41.24 6.56
N ALA A 317 -1.06 -40.39 6.50
CA ALA A 317 -1.77 -39.92 7.66
C ALA A 317 -2.61 -41.06 8.27
N PRO A 318 -2.74 -41.14 9.61
CA PRO A 318 -3.82 -41.90 10.21
C PRO A 318 -5.13 -41.18 9.94
N SER A 319 -6.07 -41.89 9.31
CA SER A 319 -7.44 -41.49 9.12
C SER A 319 -8.15 -41.32 10.47
N ALA A 320 -8.59 -40.09 10.78
CA ALA A 320 -9.68 -39.87 11.72
C ALA A 320 -11.00 -40.07 10.95
N GLU A 321 -11.72 -41.14 11.27
CA GLU A 321 -13.07 -41.39 10.77
C GLU A 321 -13.98 -40.21 11.16
N GLY A 322 -14.53 -39.50 10.17
CA GLY A 322 -15.58 -38.47 10.35
C GLY A 322 -15.22 -37.00 10.00
N GLY A 323 -14.00 -36.70 9.54
CA GLY A 323 -13.59 -35.33 9.20
C GLY A 323 -14.32 -34.69 8.01
N LEU A 324 -14.30 -33.34 7.92
CA LEU A 324 -14.91 -32.54 6.85
C LEU A 324 -14.53 -33.04 5.43
N ALA A 325 -13.30 -33.50 5.24
CA ALA A 325 -12.82 -34.08 3.98
C ALA A 325 -13.61 -35.32 3.53
N ALA A 326 -13.97 -36.22 4.46
CA ALA A 326 -14.77 -37.41 4.15
C ALA A 326 -16.24 -37.06 3.84
N ARG A 327 -16.78 -36.02 4.50
CA ARG A 327 -18.13 -35.50 4.23
C ARG A 327 -18.22 -34.82 2.86
N LEU A 328 -17.21 -34.04 2.48
CA LEU A 328 -17.16 -33.39 1.17
C LEU A 328 -16.95 -34.40 0.04
N ALA A 329 -16.09 -35.41 0.22
CA ALA A 329 -15.82 -36.45 -0.79
C ALA A 329 -17.07 -37.27 -1.20
N ALA A 330 -18.12 -37.29 -0.37
CA ALA A 330 -19.39 -37.97 -0.65
C ALA A 330 -20.44 -37.08 -1.34
N LEU A 331 -20.14 -35.80 -1.58
CA LEU A 331 -21.05 -34.80 -2.15
C LEU A 331 -20.61 -34.37 -3.56
N SER A 332 -21.57 -33.91 -4.37
CA SER A 332 -21.28 -33.25 -5.65
C SER A 332 -20.54 -31.93 -5.43
N GLU A 333 -19.78 -31.43 -6.42
CA GLU A 333 -19.03 -30.16 -6.29
C GLU A 333 -19.95 -28.98 -5.90
N ALA A 334 -21.16 -28.94 -6.46
CA ALA A 334 -22.16 -27.93 -6.14
C ALA A 334 -22.67 -28.03 -4.69
N ASP A 335 -22.78 -29.24 -4.14
CA ASP A 335 -23.21 -29.46 -2.75
C ASP A 335 -22.05 -29.28 -1.74
N GLN A 336 -20.81 -29.54 -2.15
CA GLN A 336 -19.61 -29.21 -1.38
C GLN A 336 -19.47 -27.70 -1.18
N HIS A 337 -19.61 -26.92 -2.26
CA HIS A 337 -19.55 -25.47 -2.19
C HIS A 337 -20.67 -24.89 -1.31
N ARG A 338 -21.91 -25.41 -1.45
CA ARG A 338 -23.05 -24.99 -0.63
C ARG A 338 -22.83 -25.27 0.87
N LEU A 339 -22.32 -26.45 1.21
CA LEU A 339 -22.02 -26.83 2.59
C LEU A 339 -20.94 -25.92 3.23
N LEU A 340 -19.90 -25.60 2.47
CA LEU A 340 -18.82 -24.73 2.93
C LEU A 340 -19.26 -23.26 3.04
N LEU A 341 -20.07 -22.79 2.10
CA LEU A 341 -20.66 -21.44 2.16
C LEU A 341 -21.57 -21.28 3.39
N ASP A 342 -22.41 -22.28 3.66
CA ASP A 342 -23.26 -22.29 4.86
C ASP A 342 -22.41 -22.26 6.14
N LEU A 343 -21.35 -23.07 6.20
CA LEU A 343 -20.42 -23.09 7.33
C LEU A 343 -19.75 -21.73 7.54
N VAL A 344 -19.32 -21.06 6.47
CA VAL A 344 -18.72 -19.74 6.57
C VAL A 344 -19.74 -18.71 7.06
N ARG A 345 -20.95 -18.68 6.49
CA ARG A 345 -22.01 -17.74 6.88
C ARG A 345 -22.49 -17.96 8.32
N ASP A 346 -22.57 -19.20 8.79
CA ASP A 346 -22.94 -19.53 10.18
C ASP A 346 -21.89 -18.98 11.17
N HIS A 347 -20.61 -19.18 10.88
CA HIS A 347 -19.54 -18.67 11.74
C HIS A 347 -19.43 -17.14 11.68
N THR A 348 -19.66 -16.51 10.52
CA THR A 348 -19.73 -15.06 10.38
C THR A 348 -20.92 -14.47 11.14
N ALA A 349 -22.11 -15.08 11.04
CA ALA A 349 -23.29 -14.64 11.79
C ALA A 349 -23.04 -14.72 13.31
N THR A 350 -22.36 -15.77 13.77
CA THR A 350 -22.10 -15.95 15.20
C THR A 350 -21.12 -14.92 15.76
N VAL A 351 -20.07 -14.55 15.03
CA VAL A 351 -19.12 -13.52 15.50
C VAL A 351 -19.71 -12.10 15.45
N LEU A 352 -20.68 -11.88 14.57
CA LEU A 352 -21.43 -10.61 14.47
C LEU A 352 -22.63 -10.55 15.43
N GLY A 353 -22.93 -11.63 16.16
CA GLY A 353 -24.07 -11.70 17.07
C GLY A 353 -25.44 -11.80 16.38
N HIS A 354 -25.49 -12.20 15.11
CA HIS A 354 -26.74 -12.44 14.37
C HIS A 354 -27.32 -13.83 14.67
N THR A 355 -28.66 -13.94 14.66
CA THR A 355 -29.39 -15.17 15.01
C THR A 355 -29.62 -16.13 13.84
N GLY A 356 -28.84 -16.02 12.74
CA GLY A 356 -28.86 -16.97 11.64
C GLY A 356 -28.02 -16.55 10.43
N ARG A 357 -27.55 -17.54 9.64
CA ARG A 357 -26.77 -17.36 8.40
C ARG A 357 -27.42 -16.50 7.33
N ASP A 358 -28.75 -16.43 7.31
CA ASP A 358 -29.49 -15.64 6.31
C ASP A 358 -29.29 -14.13 6.50
N ALA A 359 -28.79 -13.69 7.66
CA ALA A 359 -28.41 -12.30 7.93
C ALA A 359 -27.05 -11.89 7.34
N VAL A 360 -26.24 -12.85 6.87
CA VAL A 360 -24.92 -12.60 6.26
C VAL A 360 -25.02 -12.80 4.76
N ASP A 361 -24.81 -11.77 3.96
CA ASP A 361 -24.75 -11.90 2.49
C ASP A 361 -23.47 -12.65 2.08
N ALA A 362 -23.59 -13.62 1.18
CA ALA A 362 -22.48 -14.43 0.68
C ALA A 362 -21.43 -13.64 -0.13
N ARG A 363 -21.85 -12.53 -0.75
CA ARG A 363 -21.06 -11.73 -1.70
C ARG A 363 -20.56 -10.39 -1.14
N ARG A 364 -21.09 -9.93 -0.01
CA ARG A 364 -20.59 -8.71 0.65
C ARG A 364 -19.27 -8.94 1.35
N ALA A 365 -18.42 -7.93 1.35
CA ALA A 365 -17.13 -7.99 2.04
C ALA A 365 -17.34 -8.08 3.56
N PHE A 366 -16.50 -8.86 4.25
CA PHE A 366 -16.54 -9.00 5.70
C PHE A 366 -16.52 -7.65 6.43
N SER A 367 -15.72 -6.69 5.94
CA SER A 367 -15.66 -5.33 6.49
C SER A 367 -16.97 -4.55 6.38
N GLU A 368 -17.73 -4.74 5.30
CA GLU A 368 -19.01 -4.05 5.07
C GLU A 368 -20.13 -4.58 5.97
N ILE A 369 -20.04 -5.85 6.39
CA ILE A 369 -20.99 -6.47 7.31
C ILE A 369 -20.53 -6.40 8.78
N GLY A 370 -19.52 -5.58 9.08
CA GLY A 370 -19.11 -5.26 10.45
C GLY A 370 -18.01 -6.15 11.03
N VAL A 371 -17.30 -6.93 10.21
CA VAL A 371 -16.10 -7.66 10.65
C VAL A 371 -14.91 -6.71 10.66
N ASP A 372 -14.51 -6.26 11.85
CA ASP A 372 -13.28 -5.50 12.06
C ASP A 372 -12.04 -6.40 12.25
N SER A 373 -10.87 -5.80 12.49
CA SER A 373 -9.62 -6.53 12.64
C SER A 373 -9.59 -7.54 13.80
N LEU A 374 -10.43 -7.38 14.83
CA LEU A 374 -10.53 -8.31 15.96
C LEU A 374 -11.51 -9.45 15.63
N ILE A 375 -12.66 -9.10 15.04
CA ILE A 375 -13.70 -10.05 14.61
C ILE A 375 -13.17 -10.95 13.49
N ALA A 376 -12.33 -10.43 12.59
CA ALA A 376 -11.66 -11.21 11.53
C ALA A 376 -10.80 -12.33 12.11
N VAL A 377 -10.10 -12.08 13.22
CA VAL A 377 -9.29 -13.09 13.91
C VAL A 377 -10.18 -14.16 14.55
N GLU A 378 -11.30 -13.76 15.16
CA GLU A 378 -12.27 -14.69 15.74
C GLU A 378 -12.94 -15.57 14.67
N LEU A 379 -13.37 -14.97 13.56
CA LEU A 379 -13.95 -15.67 12.41
C LEU A 379 -12.96 -16.71 11.85
N ARG A 380 -11.71 -16.31 11.63
CA ARG A 380 -10.63 -17.21 11.20
C ARG A 380 -10.43 -18.38 12.16
N ASN A 381 -10.42 -18.12 13.46
CA ASN A 381 -10.22 -19.16 14.48
C ASN A 381 -11.37 -20.19 14.47
N ARG A 382 -12.61 -19.71 14.35
CA ARG A 382 -13.82 -20.57 14.25
C ARG A 382 -13.81 -21.41 12.97
N LEU A 383 -13.49 -20.80 11.82
CA LEU A 383 -13.37 -21.52 10.55
C LEU A 383 -12.26 -22.58 10.58
N SER A 384 -11.11 -22.25 11.17
CA SER A 384 -10.01 -23.21 11.33
C SER A 384 -10.42 -24.40 12.21
N GLY A 385 -11.16 -24.13 13.29
CA GLY A 385 -11.69 -25.17 14.19
C GLY A 385 -12.74 -26.07 13.52
N ALA A 386 -13.65 -25.48 12.74
CA ALA A 386 -14.72 -26.23 12.08
C ALA A 386 -14.26 -27.02 10.85
N THR A 387 -13.22 -26.55 10.16
CA THR A 387 -12.71 -27.18 8.93
C THR A 387 -11.52 -28.11 9.17
N GLY A 388 -10.81 -27.95 10.30
CA GLY A 388 -9.54 -28.63 10.56
C GLY A 388 -8.37 -28.10 9.71
N LEU A 389 -8.58 -27.03 8.94
CA LEU A 389 -7.57 -26.39 8.09
C LEU A 389 -6.78 -25.35 8.88
N ARG A 390 -5.51 -25.17 8.50
CA ARG A 390 -4.67 -24.10 9.02
C ARG A 390 -4.84 -22.85 8.15
N LEU A 391 -5.77 -21.98 8.54
CA LEU A 391 -5.98 -20.71 7.85
C LEU A 391 -5.03 -19.60 8.39
N PRO A 392 -4.32 -18.83 7.53
CA PRO A 392 -3.44 -17.74 7.96
C PRO A 392 -4.22 -16.59 8.61
N ALA A 393 -3.56 -15.73 9.39
CA ALA A 393 -4.21 -14.60 10.06
C ALA A 393 -4.76 -13.55 9.08
N THR A 394 -4.20 -13.48 7.88
CA THR A 394 -4.66 -12.61 6.79
C THR A 394 -5.81 -13.22 6.00
N VAL A 395 -6.19 -14.48 6.22
CA VAL A 395 -7.14 -15.21 5.35
C VAL A 395 -8.49 -14.51 5.16
N VAL A 396 -9.00 -13.82 6.18
CA VAL A 396 -10.27 -13.07 6.11
C VAL A 396 -10.14 -11.79 5.29
N PHE A 397 -8.93 -11.26 5.16
CA PHE A 397 -8.58 -10.13 4.30
C PHE A 397 -8.19 -10.58 2.89
N ASP A 398 -7.46 -11.69 2.78
CA ASP A 398 -7.05 -12.30 1.51
C ASP A 398 -8.25 -12.87 0.73
N TYR A 399 -9.27 -13.36 1.45
CA TYR A 399 -10.54 -13.85 0.93
C TYR A 399 -11.69 -13.09 1.57
N ALA A 400 -11.89 -11.87 1.08
CA ALA A 400 -12.71 -10.84 1.73
C ALA A 400 -14.23 -11.09 1.79
N THR A 401 -14.75 -12.14 1.16
CA THR A 401 -16.19 -12.48 1.17
C THR A 401 -16.43 -13.92 1.66
N PRO A 402 -17.62 -14.25 2.20
CA PRO A 402 -17.96 -15.62 2.57
C PRO A 402 -17.80 -16.64 1.43
N GLU A 403 -18.12 -16.24 0.20
CA GLU A 403 -17.99 -17.09 -0.99
C GLU A 403 -16.53 -17.35 -1.40
N ALA A 404 -15.67 -16.31 -1.36
CA ALA A 404 -14.23 -16.45 -1.62
C ALA A 404 -13.57 -17.34 -0.54
N MET A 405 -13.96 -17.14 0.72
CA MET A 405 -13.51 -17.96 1.85
C MET A 405 -13.93 -19.43 1.69
N ALA A 406 -15.18 -19.70 1.31
CA ALA A 406 -15.67 -21.06 1.10
C ALA A 406 -14.94 -21.76 -0.06
N THR A 407 -14.64 -21.03 -1.13
CA THR A 407 -13.88 -21.54 -2.27
C THR A 407 -12.44 -21.87 -1.89
N HIS A 408 -11.78 -20.99 -1.11
CA HIS A 408 -10.44 -21.24 -0.58
C HIS A 408 -10.38 -22.44 0.37
N VAL A 409 -11.35 -22.54 1.29
CA VAL A 409 -11.50 -23.69 2.18
C VAL A 409 -11.68 -24.98 1.37
N ARG A 410 -12.46 -24.95 0.29
CA ARG A 410 -12.66 -26.11 -0.60
C ARG A 410 -11.35 -26.56 -1.24
N SER A 411 -10.57 -25.65 -1.83
CA SER A 411 -9.32 -26.01 -2.50
C SER A 411 -8.31 -26.63 -1.54
N MET A 412 -8.24 -26.12 -0.31
CA MET A 412 -7.39 -26.69 0.73
C MET A 412 -7.82 -28.08 1.22
N VAL A 413 -9.13 -28.38 1.25
CA VAL A 413 -9.64 -29.71 1.68
C VAL A 413 -9.54 -30.76 0.57
N ALA A 414 -9.78 -30.37 -0.68
CA ALA A 414 -9.70 -31.27 -1.83
C ALA A 414 -8.27 -31.77 -2.12
N GLY A 415 -7.25 -31.21 -1.46
CA GLY A 415 -5.86 -31.50 -1.78
C GLY A 415 -5.42 -30.88 -3.10
N ASP A 416 -6.26 -30.05 -3.71
CA ASP A 416 -5.90 -29.12 -4.76
C ASP A 416 -5.08 -27.99 -4.13
N THR A 417 -3.85 -28.30 -3.74
CA THR A 417 -2.78 -27.29 -3.73
C THR A 417 -2.44 -26.93 -5.18
N ALA A 418 -3.43 -26.48 -5.94
CA ALA A 418 -3.22 -25.24 -6.63
C ALA A 418 -3.07 -24.22 -5.50
N SER A 419 -1.89 -23.64 -5.35
CA SER A 419 -1.77 -22.30 -4.75
C SER A 419 -2.95 -21.43 -5.23
N PRO A 420 -3.31 -20.31 -4.58
CA PRO A 420 -3.85 -19.23 -5.40
C PRO A 420 -2.88 -19.17 -6.57
N SER A 421 -3.38 -19.37 -7.79
CA SER A 421 -2.54 -19.12 -8.93
C SER A 421 -2.15 -17.67 -8.73
N THR A 422 -0.95 -17.41 -8.18
CA THR A 422 0.00 -16.52 -8.82
C THR A 422 -0.21 -16.87 -10.25
N SER A 423 -1.06 -16.08 -10.93
CA SER A 423 -1.49 -16.27 -12.30
C SER A 423 -0.28 -16.86 -12.95
N ALA A 424 -0.32 -18.17 -13.23
CA ALA A 424 0.87 -18.87 -13.67
C ALA A 424 1.37 -17.96 -14.77
N VAL A 425 2.55 -17.35 -14.62
CA VAL A 425 3.07 -16.45 -15.64
C VAL A 425 2.97 -17.32 -16.86
N VAL A 426 1.95 -17.05 -17.69
CA VAL A 426 1.60 -17.95 -18.76
C VAL A 426 2.78 -17.69 -19.64
N ARG A 427 3.77 -18.59 -19.55
CA ARG A 427 4.74 -18.75 -20.61
C ARG A 427 3.88 -19.20 -21.75
N ALA A 428 3.30 -18.20 -22.43
CA ALA A 428 2.70 -18.34 -23.72
C ALA A 428 3.73 -19.14 -24.50
N ALA A 429 3.27 -20.20 -25.13
CA ALA A 429 4.08 -20.97 -26.05
C ALA A 429 4.87 -19.98 -26.92
N ALA A 430 6.15 -20.27 -27.14
CA ALA A 430 7.09 -19.42 -27.85
C ALA A 430 6.61 -19.14 -29.29
N VAL A 431 5.64 -18.25 -29.42
CA VAL A 431 5.38 -17.46 -30.61
C VAL A 431 6.27 -16.25 -30.43
N ASP A 432 7.03 -15.90 -31.46
CA ASP A 432 7.78 -14.66 -31.47
C ASP A 432 6.81 -13.52 -31.10
N PRO A 433 7.10 -12.65 -30.11
CA PRO A 433 6.23 -11.50 -29.79
C PRO A 433 5.90 -10.62 -31.01
N ALA A 434 6.70 -10.73 -32.09
CA ALA A 434 6.41 -10.14 -33.40
C ALA A 434 5.21 -10.77 -34.15
N ASP A 435 4.87 -12.04 -33.88
CA ASP A 435 3.89 -12.85 -34.61
C ASP A 435 2.53 -13.03 -33.89
N ASP A 436 2.38 -12.59 -32.64
CA ASP A 436 1.11 -12.63 -31.90
C ASP A 436 0.59 -11.21 -31.57
N PRO A 437 -0.21 -10.59 -32.46
CA PRO A 437 -0.70 -9.23 -32.26
C PRO A 437 -1.75 -9.16 -31.16
N VAL A 438 -2.05 -7.96 -30.66
CA VAL A 438 -3.07 -7.76 -29.61
C VAL A 438 -4.44 -7.57 -30.26
N ALA A 439 -5.43 -8.32 -29.80
CA ALA A 439 -6.83 -8.24 -30.21
C ALA A 439 -7.61 -7.31 -29.27
N ILE A 440 -8.54 -6.55 -29.83
CA ILE A 440 -9.61 -5.88 -29.09
C ILE A 440 -10.78 -6.86 -29.04
N VAL A 441 -11.15 -7.31 -27.84
CA VAL A 441 -12.21 -8.30 -27.63
C VAL A 441 -13.51 -7.70 -27.11
N SER A 442 -13.44 -6.50 -26.54
CA SER A 442 -14.61 -5.72 -26.14
C SER A 442 -14.29 -4.23 -26.17
N MET A 443 -15.33 -3.40 -26.24
CA MET A 443 -15.24 -1.95 -26.19
C MET A 443 -16.52 -1.36 -25.57
N THR A 444 -16.37 -0.26 -24.83
CA THR A 444 -17.46 0.58 -24.34
C THR A 444 -17.07 2.05 -24.39
N CYS A 445 -18.06 2.94 -24.50
CA CYS A 445 -17.86 4.37 -24.35
C CYS A 445 -19.13 5.08 -23.85
N ARG A 446 -18.93 6.22 -23.18
CA ARG A 446 -19.99 7.21 -22.97
C ARG A 446 -19.48 8.56 -23.45
N LEU A 447 -20.26 9.23 -24.28
CA LEU A 447 -19.87 10.44 -25.00
C LEU A 447 -21.05 11.43 -25.04
N PRO A 448 -20.82 12.71 -25.38
CA PRO A 448 -21.88 13.69 -25.53
C PRO A 448 -22.94 13.28 -26.56
N GLY A 449 -24.11 13.91 -26.50
CA GLY A 449 -25.22 13.57 -27.39
C GLY A 449 -26.02 12.34 -26.94
N LYS A 450 -25.91 11.98 -25.65
CA LYS A 450 -26.54 10.81 -25.01
C LYS A 450 -26.03 9.48 -25.53
N VAL A 451 -24.75 9.42 -25.90
CA VAL A 451 -24.10 8.18 -26.30
C VAL A 451 -23.73 7.40 -25.04
N THR A 452 -24.34 6.23 -24.86
CA THR A 452 -24.11 5.34 -23.71
C THR A 452 -23.39 4.04 -24.10
N GLY A 453 -22.94 3.91 -25.35
CA GLY A 453 -22.20 2.74 -25.81
C GLY A 453 -21.71 2.89 -27.26
N PRO A 454 -20.93 1.92 -27.76
CA PRO A 454 -20.38 1.93 -29.13
C PRO A 454 -21.46 2.01 -30.22
N GLU A 455 -22.62 1.38 -30.01
CA GLU A 455 -23.75 1.42 -30.95
C GLU A 455 -24.31 2.84 -31.08
N GLY A 456 -24.45 3.55 -29.95
CA GLY A 456 -24.88 4.95 -29.95
C GLY A 456 -23.86 5.89 -30.59
N LEU A 457 -22.55 5.62 -30.42
CA LEU A 457 -21.50 6.35 -31.14
C LEU A 457 -21.64 6.15 -32.65
N TRP A 458 -21.88 4.91 -33.09
CA TRP A 458 -22.07 4.63 -34.51
C TRP A 458 -23.28 5.39 -35.08
N GLU A 459 -24.41 5.35 -34.40
CA GLU A 459 -25.62 6.07 -34.82
C GLU A 459 -25.34 7.58 -34.96
N LEU A 460 -24.64 8.17 -33.98
CA LEU A 460 -24.29 9.59 -33.95
C LEU A 460 -23.43 9.99 -35.16
N VAL A 461 -22.36 9.24 -35.44
CA VAL A 461 -21.44 9.57 -36.55
C VAL A 461 -22.03 9.23 -37.91
N PHE A 462 -22.83 8.18 -38.01
CA PHE A 462 -23.48 7.78 -39.25
C PHE A 462 -24.56 8.80 -39.68
N GLN A 463 -25.35 9.30 -38.73
CA GLN A 463 -26.32 10.38 -38.98
C GLN A 463 -25.65 11.75 -39.13
N GLY A 464 -24.37 11.88 -38.80
CA GLY A 464 -23.64 13.14 -38.83
C GLY A 464 -24.21 14.17 -37.87
N ARG A 465 -24.56 13.74 -36.65
CA ARG A 465 -25.07 14.62 -35.59
C ARG A 465 -23.94 15.39 -34.92
N ASP A 466 -24.22 16.65 -34.59
CA ASP A 466 -23.43 17.51 -33.71
C ASP A 466 -23.92 17.30 -32.27
N ALA A 467 -22.99 17.00 -31.36
CA ALA A 467 -23.24 16.69 -29.95
C ALA A 467 -22.82 17.82 -29.00
N ILE A 468 -22.38 18.96 -29.54
CA ILE A 468 -22.07 20.15 -28.77
C ILE A 468 -23.37 20.82 -28.32
N GLY A 469 -23.41 21.22 -27.04
CA GLY A 469 -24.55 21.88 -26.42
C GLY A 469 -24.13 22.90 -25.38
N PRO A 470 -25.09 23.52 -24.67
CA PRO A 470 -24.79 24.50 -23.63
C PRO A 470 -24.03 23.88 -22.45
N PHE A 471 -23.33 24.72 -21.69
CA PHE A 471 -22.67 24.32 -20.44
C PHE A 471 -23.65 23.66 -19.45
N PRO A 472 -23.17 22.70 -18.64
CA PRO A 472 -23.99 21.96 -17.69
C PRO A 472 -24.42 22.83 -16.51
N SER A 473 -25.68 22.72 -16.09
CA SER A 473 -26.23 23.45 -14.93
C SER A 473 -26.08 22.71 -13.60
N ASP A 474 -25.60 21.47 -13.63
CA ASP A 474 -25.50 20.54 -12.49
C ASP A 474 -24.07 20.42 -11.93
N ARG A 475 -23.14 21.29 -12.34
CA ARG A 475 -21.74 21.31 -11.86
C ARG A 475 -21.46 22.41 -10.83
N GLY A 476 -22.47 23.22 -10.48
CA GLY A 476 -22.30 24.36 -9.57
C GLY A 476 -21.48 25.52 -10.15
N TRP A 477 -21.38 25.62 -11.47
CA TRP A 477 -20.72 26.74 -12.14
C TRP A 477 -21.62 27.98 -12.11
N ASP A 478 -21.04 29.14 -11.83
CA ASP A 478 -21.73 30.41 -11.98
C ASP A 478 -21.82 30.81 -13.46
N LEU A 479 -22.78 30.22 -14.17
CA LEU A 479 -22.95 30.42 -15.62
C LEU A 479 -23.34 31.86 -15.98
N GLU A 480 -23.96 32.60 -15.05
CA GLU A 480 -24.35 33.99 -15.28
C GLU A 480 -23.13 34.89 -15.38
N THR A 481 -22.16 34.70 -14.47
CA THR A 481 -20.95 35.52 -14.46
C THR A 481 -19.81 34.92 -15.27
N LEU A 482 -19.81 33.62 -15.59
CA LEU A 482 -18.69 32.96 -16.28
C LEU A 482 -18.40 33.52 -17.69
N PHE A 483 -19.40 34.05 -18.38
CA PHE A 483 -19.26 34.47 -19.77
C PHE A 483 -18.94 35.94 -19.95
N ASP A 484 -18.02 36.23 -20.87
CA ASP A 484 -17.77 37.58 -21.40
C ASP A 484 -17.34 37.48 -22.87
N LEU A 485 -17.88 38.35 -23.73
CA LEU A 485 -17.48 38.42 -25.15
C LEU A 485 -16.05 38.93 -25.32
N ASP A 486 -15.52 39.67 -24.35
CA ASP A 486 -14.14 40.13 -24.37
C ASP A 486 -13.17 38.98 -24.02
N PRO A 487 -12.35 38.50 -24.97
CA PRO A 487 -11.36 37.46 -24.69
C PRO A 487 -10.27 37.92 -23.71
N ASP A 488 -10.17 39.23 -23.42
CA ASP A 488 -9.24 39.86 -22.49
C ASP A 488 -9.86 40.10 -21.08
N ALA A 489 -11.14 39.73 -20.84
CA ALA A 489 -11.78 39.71 -19.50
C ALA A 489 -11.26 38.58 -18.58
N VAL A 490 -10.69 38.92 -17.42
CA VAL A 490 -10.02 37.94 -16.52
C VAL A 490 -11.04 37.00 -15.87
N GLY A 491 -10.75 35.70 -15.85
CA GLY A 491 -11.59 34.70 -15.16
C GLY A 491 -12.88 34.34 -15.92
N LYS A 492 -13.02 34.80 -17.17
CA LYS A 492 -14.20 34.59 -18.01
C LYS A 492 -13.92 33.65 -19.17
N SER A 493 -14.97 33.06 -19.72
CA SER A 493 -14.93 32.34 -20.99
C SER A 493 -15.76 33.08 -22.04
N TYR A 494 -15.25 33.16 -23.27
CA TYR A 494 -16.00 33.73 -24.39
C TYR A 494 -16.89 32.72 -25.11
N VAL A 495 -16.93 31.47 -24.65
CA VAL A 495 -17.85 30.44 -25.15
C VAL A 495 -18.81 30.01 -24.05
N ARG A 496 -19.96 29.46 -24.45
CA ARG A 496 -20.99 28.90 -23.54
C ARG A 496 -21.37 27.46 -23.88
N GLU A 497 -20.66 26.86 -24.85
CA GLU A 497 -20.98 25.56 -25.41
C GLU A 497 -19.78 24.60 -25.31
N GLY A 498 -20.09 23.31 -25.19
CA GLY A 498 -19.14 22.21 -25.11
C GLY A 498 -19.84 20.86 -25.21
N GLY A 499 -19.06 19.77 -25.19
CA GLY A 499 -19.62 18.42 -25.13
C GLY A 499 -19.68 17.92 -23.69
N PHE A 500 -20.86 17.52 -23.19
CA PHE A 500 -21.01 17.08 -21.80
C PHE A 500 -21.72 15.74 -21.71
N LEU A 501 -21.32 14.94 -20.71
CA LEU A 501 -21.99 13.70 -20.37
C LEU A 501 -23.30 13.99 -19.64
N SER A 502 -24.35 13.28 -20.01
CA SER A 502 -25.58 13.24 -19.22
C SER A 502 -25.37 12.41 -17.96
N GLY A 503 -25.75 12.92 -16.80
CA GLY A 503 -25.68 12.16 -15.54
C GLY A 503 -24.25 11.90 -15.06
N ALA A 504 -23.29 12.79 -15.32
CA ALA A 504 -21.90 12.54 -14.90
C ALA A 504 -21.73 12.45 -13.37
N GLY A 505 -22.68 12.96 -12.59
CA GLY A 505 -22.71 12.80 -11.13
C GLY A 505 -23.36 11.50 -10.65
N ASP A 506 -24.08 10.79 -11.52
CA ASP A 506 -24.81 9.57 -11.19
C ASP A 506 -23.82 8.42 -10.94
N PHE A 507 -24.10 7.60 -9.92
CA PHE A 507 -23.30 6.43 -9.58
C PHE A 507 -24.05 5.49 -8.66
N ASP A 508 -24.09 4.20 -9.00
CA ASP A 508 -24.64 3.16 -8.12
C ASP A 508 -23.62 2.73 -7.06
N ALA A 509 -23.50 3.53 -6.01
CA ALA A 509 -22.51 3.29 -4.95
C ALA A 509 -22.74 1.95 -4.22
N GLU A 510 -24.00 1.57 -3.97
CA GLU A 510 -24.32 0.33 -3.24
C GLU A 510 -23.94 -0.91 -4.05
N PHE A 511 -24.15 -0.90 -5.37
CA PHE A 511 -23.73 -1.98 -6.25
C PHE A 511 -22.22 -2.27 -6.16
N PHE A 512 -21.40 -1.22 -6.03
CA PHE A 512 -19.95 -1.34 -5.90
C PHE A 512 -19.46 -1.46 -4.45
N GLY A 513 -20.33 -1.60 -3.45
CA GLY A 513 -19.94 -1.69 -2.04
C GLY A 513 -19.38 -0.38 -1.46
N ILE A 514 -19.65 0.75 -2.11
CA ILE A 514 -19.11 2.06 -1.72
C ILE A 514 -20.16 2.81 -0.87
N SER A 515 -19.72 3.34 0.27
CA SER A 515 -20.61 4.12 1.14
C SER A 515 -21.03 5.44 0.48
N PRO A 516 -22.22 5.98 0.78
CA PRO A 516 -22.66 7.27 0.21
C PRO A 516 -21.68 8.44 0.49
N ARG A 517 -20.99 8.43 1.64
CA ARG A 517 -19.99 9.47 1.97
C ARG A 517 -18.74 9.35 1.11
N GLU A 518 -18.24 8.14 0.92
CA GLU A 518 -17.12 7.90 0.03
C GLU A 518 -17.49 8.25 -1.41
N ALA A 519 -18.67 7.82 -1.88
CA ALA A 519 -19.16 8.12 -3.22
C ALA A 519 -19.19 9.63 -3.47
N LEU A 520 -19.69 10.44 -2.53
CA LEU A 520 -19.67 11.91 -2.63
C LEU A 520 -18.26 12.50 -2.76
N ALA A 521 -17.26 11.92 -2.07
CA ALA A 521 -15.88 12.35 -2.14
C ALA A 521 -15.13 11.85 -3.41
N MET A 522 -15.65 10.83 -4.10
CA MET A 522 -15.00 10.28 -5.29
C MET A 522 -15.15 11.21 -6.50
N ASP A 523 -14.04 11.46 -7.20
CA ASP A 523 -14.06 12.10 -8.52
C ASP A 523 -15.01 11.31 -9.46
N PRO A 524 -15.97 11.97 -10.13
CA PRO A 524 -16.84 11.37 -11.14
C PRO A 524 -16.12 10.51 -12.18
N GLN A 525 -14.86 10.84 -12.51
CA GLN A 525 -14.02 10.06 -13.41
C GLN A 525 -13.76 8.63 -12.86
N GLN A 526 -13.57 8.48 -11.54
CA GLN A 526 -13.42 7.16 -10.91
C GLN A 526 -14.72 6.36 -10.94
N ARG A 527 -15.86 7.02 -10.74
CA ARG A 527 -17.20 6.42 -10.77
C ARG A 527 -17.52 5.86 -12.15
N LEU A 528 -17.31 6.66 -13.20
CA LEU A 528 -17.49 6.23 -14.59
C LEU A 528 -16.54 5.09 -14.98
N LEU A 529 -15.29 5.13 -14.52
CA LEU A 529 -14.35 4.03 -14.76
C LEU A 529 -14.83 2.72 -14.14
N ALA A 530 -15.38 2.75 -12.92
CA ALA A 530 -15.93 1.55 -12.28
C ALA A 530 -17.10 0.95 -13.09
N GLU A 531 -18.08 1.78 -13.44
CA GLU A 531 -19.26 1.34 -14.21
C GLU A 531 -18.90 0.82 -15.60
N THR A 532 -18.09 1.56 -16.34
CA THR A 532 -17.72 1.18 -17.71
C THR A 532 -16.76 -0.01 -17.73
N SER A 533 -15.93 -0.21 -16.70
CA SER A 533 -15.10 -1.42 -16.61
C SER A 533 -15.95 -2.66 -16.38
N TRP A 534 -17.00 -2.57 -15.55
CA TRP A 534 -17.98 -3.64 -15.38
C TRP A 534 -18.69 -3.97 -16.70
N GLU A 535 -19.27 -2.94 -17.34
CA GLU A 535 -19.96 -3.06 -18.62
C GLU A 535 -19.07 -3.67 -19.72
N LEU A 536 -17.78 -3.30 -19.74
CA LEU A 536 -16.83 -3.78 -20.73
C LEU A 536 -16.66 -5.31 -20.68
N PHE A 537 -16.62 -5.90 -19.47
CA PHE A 537 -16.56 -7.36 -19.30
C PHE A 537 -17.86 -8.03 -19.70
N GLU A 538 -19.01 -7.49 -19.28
CA GLU A 538 -20.32 -8.03 -19.67
C GLU A 538 -20.50 -8.04 -21.19
N ARG A 539 -20.06 -6.98 -21.87
CA ARG A 539 -20.06 -6.88 -23.33
C ARG A 539 -19.12 -7.87 -24.01
N ALA A 540 -18.06 -8.31 -23.33
CA ALA A 540 -17.18 -9.37 -23.80
C ALA A 540 -17.79 -10.78 -23.63
N GLY A 541 -18.94 -10.90 -22.97
CA GLY A 541 -19.49 -12.18 -22.53
C GLY A 541 -18.72 -12.80 -21.36
N ILE A 542 -17.94 -11.99 -20.63
CA ILE A 542 -17.13 -12.41 -19.49
C ILE A 542 -17.86 -11.98 -18.22
N ASP A 543 -18.14 -12.91 -17.32
CA ASP A 543 -18.66 -12.59 -16.00
C ASP A 543 -17.59 -11.76 -15.23
N PRO A 544 -17.87 -10.49 -14.85
CA PRO A 544 -16.92 -9.64 -14.13
C PRO A 544 -16.46 -10.25 -12.79
N VAL A 545 -17.22 -11.16 -12.20
CA VAL A 545 -16.82 -11.87 -10.96
C VAL A 545 -15.79 -12.96 -11.26
N SER A 546 -15.84 -13.57 -12.45
CA SER A 546 -14.95 -14.67 -12.84
C SER A 546 -13.48 -14.24 -13.03
N VAL A 547 -13.22 -12.95 -13.23
CA VAL A 547 -11.87 -12.40 -13.43
C VAL A 547 -11.16 -12.01 -12.12
N ARG A 548 -11.84 -12.14 -10.96
CA ARG A 548 -11.22 -11.95 -9.65
C ARG A 548 -10.03 -12.90 -9.46
N GLY A 549 -8.92 -12.37 -8.96
CA GLY A 549 -7.65 -13.09 -8.76
C GLY A 549 -6.84 -13.31 -10.05
N GLN A 550 -7.33 -12.87 -11.21
CA GLN A 550 -6.59 -13.02 -12.47
C GLN A 550 -5.65 -11.85 -12.71
N ALA A 551 -4.51 -12.10 -13.39
CA ALA A 551 -3.59 -11.05 -13.82
C ALA A 551 -4.15 -10.29 -15.03
N VAL A 552 -5.16 -9.46 -14.76
CA VAL A 552 -5.75 -8.50 -15.70
C VAL A 552 -5.24 -7.11 -15.38
N GLY A 553 -4.64 -6.44 -16.36
CA GLY A 553 -4.12 -5.08 -16.19
C GLY A 553 -5.19 -4.00 -16.38
N VAL A 554 -5.03 -2.85 -15.72
CA VAL A 554 -5.86 -1.66 -15.86
C VAL A 554 -4.98 -0.46 -16.24
N PHE A 555 -5.14 0.05 -17.44
CA PHE A 555 -4.38 1.20 -17.96
C PHE A 555 -5.34 2.33 -18.32
N ALA A 556 -5.41 3.35 -17.47
CA ALA A 556 -6.39 4.43 -17.61
C ALA A 556 -5.71 5.78 -17.83
N GLY A 557 -6.06 6.46 -18.92
CA GLY A 557 -5.74 7.85 -19.15
C GLY A 557 -6.69 8.76 -18.36
N VAL A 558 -6.16 9.51 -17.39
CA VAL A 558 -6.96 10.39 -16.52
C VAL A 558 -6.20 11.70 -16.31
N ILE A 559 -6.91 12.82 -16.42
CA ILE A 559 -6.36 14.16 -16.15
C ILE A 559 -7.09 14.71 -14.92
N ASP A 560 -6.37 15.34 -14.00
CA ASP A 560 -7.00 16.03 -12.87
C ASP A 560 -7.90 17.17 -13.37
N GLN A 561 -9.17 17.15 -12.97
CA GLN A 561 -10.17 18.18 -13.29
C GLN A 561 -10.53 19.03 -12.05
N GLY A 562 -9.85 18.79 -10.92
CA GLY A 562 -9.96 19.59 -9.71
C GLY A 562 -11.30 19.45 -8.99
N TYR A 563 -11.96 18.29 -9.08
CA TYR A 563 -13.27 18.01 -8.48
C TYR A 563 -13.30 18.38 -6.99
N ILE A 564 -12.39 17.82 -6.19
CA ILE A 564 -12.16 18.24 -4.82
C ILE A 564 -10.72 18.71 -4.71
N GLY A 565 -10.52 20.01 -4.92
CA GLY A 565 -9.24 20.64 -4.60
C GLY A 565 -9.03 20.63 -3.08
N HIS A 566 -7.77 20.68 -2.66
CA HIS A 566 -7.34 20.85 -1.26
C HIS A 566 -7.73 22.25 -0.70
N SER A 567 -9.00 22.61 -0.82
CA SER A 567 -9.57 23.87 -0.37
C SER A 567 -10.15 23.68 1.03
N GLU A 568 -9.97 24.71 1.87
CA GLU A 568 -10.53 24.86 3.22
C GLU A 568 -12.07 24.75 3.31
N ALA A 569 -12.77 24.54 2.18
CA ALA A 569 -14.22 24.47 2.07
C ALA A 569 -14.81 23.05 1.98
N SER A 570 -13.99 21.98 2.08
CA SER A 570 -14.53 20.60 2.06
C SER A 570 -15.22 20.26 3.40
N PRO A 571 -16.41 19.64 3.40
CA PRO A 571 -17.08 19.25 4.64
C PRO A 571 -16.19 18.34 5.50
N PRO A 572 -16.06 18.58 6.82
CA PRO A 572 -15.24 17.75 7.70
C PRO A 572 -15.61 16.26 7.65
N GLU A 573 -16.86 15.92 7.33
CA GLU A 573 -17.30 14.52 7.24
C GLU A 573 -16.68 13.75 6.07
N LEU A 574 -16.11 14.44 5.08
CA LEU A 574 -15.48 13.84 3.90
C LEU A 574 -13.96 13.72 4.03
N GLU A 575 -13.34 14.31 5.05
CA GLU A 575 -11.88 14.45 5.21
C GLU A 575 -11.14 13.10 5.02
N GLY A 576 -11.67 12.02 5.59
CA GLY A 576 -11.09 10.67 5.49
C GLY A 576 -11.10 10.06 4.08
N TYR A 577 -11.95 10.55 3.18
CA TYR A 577 -12.11 10.04 1.81
C TYR A 577 -11.51 10.97 0.75
N LEU A 578 -11.13 12.22 1.08
CA LEU A 578 -10.67 13.19 0.08
C LEU A 578 -9.42 12.73 -0.66
N MET A 579 -8.47 12.13 0.07
CA MET A 579 -7.24 11.62 -0.52
C MET A 579 -7.53 10.51 -1.55
N THR A 580 -8.36 9.52 -1.19
CA THR A 580 -8.67 8.39 -2.08
C THR A 580 -9.66 8.77 -3.18
N GLY A 581 -10.53 9.75 -2.92
CA GLY A 581 -11.53 10.22 -3.87
C GLY A 581 -10.98 11.11 -4.97
N SER A 582 -9.90 11.86 -4.74
CA SER A 582 -9.36 12.83 -5.72
C SER A 582 -8.04 12.42 -6.39
N THR A 583 -7.27 11.51 -5.79
CA THR A 583 -5.95 11.14 -6.35
C THR A 583 -6.09 10.35 -7.66
N THR A 584 -5.43 10.79 -8.73
CA THR A 584 -5.55 10.17 -10.07
C THR A 584 -5.03 8.73 -10.11
N SER A 585 -3.98 8.37 -9.35
CA SER A 585 -3.49 6.98 -9.27
C SER A 585 -4.53 6.02 -8.68
N VAL A 586 -5.47 6.52 -7.87
CA VAL A 586 -6.55 5.69 -7.31
C VAL A 586 -7.57 5.31 -8.38
N ALA A 587 -7.67 6.02 -9.51
CA ALA A 587 -8.63 5.71 -10.57
C ALA A 587 -8.45 4.30 -11.15
N SER A 588 -7.23 3.94 -11.57
CA SER A 588 -6.93 2.59 -12.05
C SER A 588 -6.89 1.56 -10.91
N GLY A 589 -6.33 1.93 -9.76
CA GLY A 589 -6.26 1.07 -8.57
C GLY A 589 -7.64 0.67 -8.02
N ARG A 590 -8.62 1.57 -8.08
CA ARG A 590 -9.99 1.31 -7.63
C ARG A 590 -10.72 0.34 -8.55
N VAL A 591 -10.54 0.45 -9.88
CA VAL A 591 -11.07 -0.56 -10.81
C VAL A 591 -10.47 -1.93 -10.51
N ALA A 592 -9.15 -2.01 -10.34
CA ALA A 592 -8.48 -3.25 -9.99
C ALA A 592 -8.99 -3.80 -8.64
N TYR A 593 -9.18 -2.95 -7.64
CA TYR A 593 -9.71 -3.33 -6.33
C TYR A 593 -11.14 -3.85 -6.40
N LEU A 594 -12.05 -3.11 -7.05
CA LEU A 594 -13.48 -3.47 -7.14
C LEU A 594 -13.71 -4.80 -7.87
N LEU A 595 -12.94 -5.02 -8.95
CA LEU A 595 -13.03 -6.23 -9.77
C LEU A 595 -12.08 -7.35 -9.30
N GLY A 596 -11.27 -7.11 -8.27
CA GLY A 596 -10.29 -8.06 -7.74
C GLY A 596 -9.20 -8.47 -8.73
N LEU A 597 -8.73 -7.55 -9.58
CA LEU A 597 -7.72 -7.82 -10.61
C LEU A 597 -6.31 -7.72 -10.02
N GLU A 598 -5.43 -8.67 -10.39
CA GLU A 598 -4.05 -8.76 -9.86
C GLU A 598 -2.97 -8.36 -10.89
N GLY A 599 -3.35 -7.79 -12.03
CA GLY A 599 -2.41 -7.27 -13.03
C GLY A 599 -1.94 -5.84 -12.76
N PRO A 600 -1.10 -5.26 -13.65
CA PRO A 600 -0.63 -3.89 -13.50
C PRO A 600 -1.79 -2.88 -13.49
N ALA A 601 -1.83 -1.99 -12.50
CA ALA A 601 -2.79 -0.88 -12.44
C ALA A 601 -2.07 0.47 -12.59
N VAL A 602 -2.26 1.12 -13.73
CA VAL A 602 -1.52 2.33 -14.11
C VAL A 602 -2.47 3.43 -14.56
N THR A 603 -2.41 4.57 -13.88
CA THR A 603 -3.00 5.82 -14.36
C THR A 603 -1.96 6.64 -15.10
N VAL A 604 -2.31 7.14 -16.29
CA VAL A 604 -1.44 7.95 -17.14
C VAL A 604 -2.04 9.34 -17.32
N ASP A 605 -1.24 10.38 -17.06
CA ASP A 605 -1.54 11.75 -17.47
C ASP A 605 -0.46 12.24 -18.44
N THR A 606 -0.80 12.19 -19.72
CA THR A 606 -0.08 12.89 -20.78
C THR A 606 -1.05 13.83 -21.49
N ALA A 607 -1.94 14.50 -20.75
CA ALA A 607 -3.02 15.33 -21.28
C ALA A 607 -3.81 14.64 -22.43
N CYS A 608 -3.91 15.27 -23.60
CA CYS A 608 -4.78 14.83 -24.70
C CYS A 608 -4.39 13.48 -25.34
N SER A 609 -3.19 12.94 -25.07
CA SER A 609 -2.74 11.63 -25.58
C SER A 609 -2.90 10.49 -24.57
N SER A 610 -3.38 10.77 -23.35
CA SER A 610 -3.36 9.84 -22.21
C SER A 610 -3.96 8.47 -22.52
N SER A 611 -5.12 8.41 -23.18
CA SER A 611 -5.76 7.12 -23.49
C SER A 611 -4.99 6.26 -24.49
N LEU A 612 -4.29 6.85 -25.46
CA LEU A 612 -3.46 6.07 -26.39
C LEU A 612 -2.13 5.68 -25.77
N VAL A 613 -1.55 6.50 -24.89
CA VAL A 613 -0.38 6.09 -24.09
C VAL A 613 -0.75 4.92 -23.19
N ALA A 614 -1.91 4.97 -22.53
CA ALA A 614 -2.44 3.86 -21.75
C ALA A 614 -2.64 2.59 -22.60
N LEU A 615 -3.19 2.73 -23.81
CA LEU A 615 -3.29 1.64 -24.79
C LEU A 615 -1.92 1.07 -25.17
N HIS A 616 -0.93 1.93 -25.43
CA HIS A 616 0.43 1.50 -25.74
C HIS A 616 1.04 0.68 -24.61
N LEU A 617 0.91 1.14 -23.36
CA LEU A 617 1.41 0.42 -22.18
C LEU A 617 0.70 -0.92 -21.97
N ALA A 618 -0.62 -0.98 -22.16
CA ALA A 618 -1.38 -2.23 -22.10
C ALA A 618 -0.91 -3.25 -23.16
N VAL A 619 -0.67 -2.78 -24.39
CA VAL A 619 -0.11 -3.62 -25.46
C VAL A 619 1.29 -4.15 -25.11
N GLN A 620 2.15 -3.32 -24.52
CA GLN A 620 3.48 -3.77 -24.07
C GLN A 620 3.38 -4.79 -22.94
N ALA A 621 2.52 -4.56 -21.93
CA ALA A 621 2.32 -5.48 -20.82
C ALA A 621 1.82 -6.87 -21.27
N LEU A 622 0.86 -6.90 -22.20
CA LEU A 622 0.36 -8.15 -22.80
C LEU A 622 1.45 -8.89 -23.59
N ARG A 623 2.28 -8.16 -24.35
CA ARG A 623 3.40 -8.74 -25.11
C ARG A 623 4.51 -9.26 -24.19
N ALA A 624 4.77 -8.56 -23.09
CA ALA A 624 5.76 -8.95 -22.08
C ALA A 624 5.26 -10.11 -21.18
N GLY A 625 3.96 -10.45 -21.24
CA GLY A 625 3.36 -11.49 -20.40
C GLY A 625 3.15 -11.05 -18.96
N GLU A 626 3.11 -9.74 -18.67
CA GLU A 626 2.81 -9.19 -17.35
C GLU A 626 1.33 -9.36 -16.97
N CYS A 627 0.46 -9.45 -17.98
CA CYS A 627 -0.95 -9.78 -17.84
C CYS A 627 -1.42 -10.68 -19.01
N SER A 628 -2.54 -11.35 -18.81
CA SER A 628 -3.20 -12.17 -19.85
C SER A 628 -4.28 -11.38 -20.60
N MET A 629 -4.85 -10.38 -19.93
CA MET A 629 -5.88 -9.48 -20.44
C MET A 629 -5.61 -8.07 -19.90
N ALA A 630 -6.05 -7.02 -20.60
CA ALA A 630 -5.90 -5.65 -20.12
C ALA A 630 -7.06 -4.76 -20.52
N LEU A 631 -7.52 -3.93 -19.58
CA LEU A 631 -8.39 -2.78 -19.85
C LEU A 631 -7.51 -1.60 -20.23
N ALA A 632 -7.84 -0.92 -21.32
CA ALA A 632 -7.13 0.29 -21.73
C ALA A 632 -8.09 1.36 -22.23
N GLY A 633 -7.84 2.62 -21.87
CA GLY A 633 -8.60 3.74 -22.40
C GLY A 633 -8.42 5.01 -21.60
N GLY A 634 -9.45 5.84 -21.49
CA GLY A 634 -9.38 7.06 -20.69
C GLY A 634 -10.73 7.72 -20.47
N VAL A 635 -10.73 8.64 -19.51
CA VAL A 635 -11.93 9.35 -19.03
C VAL A 635 -11.65 10.83 -18.82
N THR A 636 -12.64 11.67 -19.08
CA THR A 636 -12.64 13.08 -18.70
C THR A 636 -14.04 13.51 -18.30
N VAL A 637 -14.17 14.09 -17.10
CA VAL A 637 -15.36 14.80 -16.61
C VAL A 637 -14.93 16.17 -16.13
N ILE A 638 -15.46 17.23 -16.74
CA ILE A 638 -15.02 18.60 -16.49
C ILE A 638 -15.73 19.08 -15.22
N ALA A 639 -15.05 18.95 -14.08
CA ALA A 639 -15.62 19.36 -12.80
C ALA A 639 -15.64 20.90 -12.61
N LYS A 640 -14.66 21.61 -13.18
CA LYS A 640 -14.51 23.08 -13.05
C LYS A 640 -14.35 23.75 -14.43
N PRO A 641 -14.79 25.01 -14.58
CA PRO A 641 -14.70 25.73 -15.86
C PRO A 641 -13.29 26.29 -16.14
N SER A 642 -12.29 25.97 -15.31
CA SER A 642 -10.93 26.54 -15.40
C SER A 642 -10.26 26.28 -16.75
N GLY A 643 -10.51 25.11 -17.36
CA GLY A 643 -10.04 24.80 -18.72
C GLY A 643 -10.58 25.77 -19.76
N PHE A 644 -11.89 26.05 -19.74
CA PHE A 644 -12.52 27.02 -20.64
C PHE A 644 -12.00 28.44 -20.42
N ILE A 645 -11.87 28.88 -19.16
CA ILE A 645 -11.32 30.20 -18.82
C ILE A 645 -9.87 30.36 -19.34
N SER A 646 -9.02 29.37 -19.08
CA SER A 646 -7.61 29.40 -19.48
C SER A 646 -7.44 29.38 -21.00
N PHE A 647 -8.23 28.59 -21.71
CA PHE A 647 -8.16 28.55 -23.18
C PHE A 647 -8.84 29.76 -23.83
N SER A 648 -9.83 30.39 -23.17
CA SER A 648 -10.35 31.68 -23.61
C SER A 648 -9.27 32.77 -23.55
N ARG A 649 -8.49 32.84 -22.46
CA ARG A 649 -7.31 33.73 -22.37
C ARG A 649 -6.31 33.52 -23.50
N GLN A 650 -6.10 32.27 -23.91
CA GLN A 650 -5.16 31.89 -24.97
C GLN A 650 -5.75 32.00 -26.38
N ARG A 651 -7.04 32.36 -26.51
CA ARG A 651 -7.78 32.38 -27.78
C ARG A 651 -7.71 31.03 -28.50
N GLY A 652 -7.75 29.94 -27.72
CA GLY A 652 -7.63 28.57 -28.21
C GLY A 652 -8.97 27.88 -28.48
N LEU A 653 -10.09 28.46 -28.04
CA LEU A 653 -11.44 27.91 -28.25
C LEU A 653 -12.07 28.45 -29.53
N ALA A 654 -12.80 27.60 -30.24
CA ALA A 654 -13.61 28.03 -31.37
C ALA A 654 -14.74 28.96 -30.86
N PRO A 655 -14.90 30.19 -31.39
CA PRO A 655 -15.94 31.12 -30.90
C PRO A 655 -17.38 30.58 -31.04
N ASP A 656 -17.62 29.72 -32.04
CA ASP A 656 -18.89 29.03 -32.26
C ASP A 656 -18.97 27.67 -31.55
N GLY A 657 -17.99 27.32 -30.72
CA GLY A 657 -17.96 26.06 -29.98
C GLY A 657 -17.86 24.82 -30.86
N ARG A 658 -17.38 24.91 -32.12
CA ARG A 658 -17.31 23.75 -33.02
C ARG A 658 -15.88 23.49 -33.50
N SER A 659 -15.43 22.24 -33.35
CA SER A 659 -14.14 21.80 -33.88
C SER A 659 -14.23 21.54 -35.39
N LYS A 660 -13.85 22.53 -36.19
CA LYS A 660 -13.88 22.51 -37.66
C LYS A 660 -12.58 21.90 -38.24
N SER A 661 -12.33 20.63 -37.95
CA SER A 661 -11.05 19.95 -38.24
C SER A 661 -10.66 20.00 -39.72
N PHE A 662 -9.46 20.50 -40.02
CA PHE A 662 -8.88 20.66 -41.37
C PHE A 662 -9.68 21.54 -42.35
N SER A 663 -10.72 22.22 -41.86
CA SER A 663 -11.53 23.16 -42.62
C SER A 663 -10.81 24.49 -42.79
N GLU A 664 -11.15 25.26 -43.83
CA GLU A 664 -10.74 26.67 -43.92
C GLU A 664 -11.25 27.50 -42.74
N GLY A 665 -12.40 27.13 -42.18
CA GLY A 665 -12.99 27.76 -40.98
C GLY A 665 -12.38 27.33 -39.64
N ALA A 666 -11.28 26.57 -39.63
CA ALA A 666 -10.61 26.11 -38.41
C ALA A 666 -10.05 27.29 -37.58
N ASP A 667 -10.70 27.61 -36.47
CA ASP A 667 -10.43 28.78 -35.61
C ASP A 667 -10.27 28.45 -34.13
N GLY A 668 -10.29 27.17 -33.73
CA GLY A 668 -10.10 26.75 -32.35
C GLY A 668 -10.63 25.36 -32.04
N THR A 669 -10.44 24.93 -30.78
CA THR A 669 -10.98 23.66 -30.27
C THR A 669 -12.23 23.87 -29.42
N THR A 670 -12.96 22.79 -29.16
CA THR A 670 -14.09 22.80 -28.22
C THR A 670 -13.88 21.68 -27.22
N PHE A 671 -13.90 21.98 -25.93
CA PHE A 671 -13.72 20.94 -24.92
C PHE A 671 -14.96 20.09 -24.72
N SER A 672 -14.71 18.86 -24.30
CA SER A 672 -15.74 17.86 -24.15
C SER A 672 -15.39 16.84 -23.07
N GLU A 673 -16.42 16.24 -22.47
CA GLU A 673 -16.34 15.11 -21.55
C GLU A 673 -16.49 13.78 -22.30
N GLY A 674 -15.94 12.71 -21.75
CA GLY A 674 -16.12 11.39 -22.35
C GLY A 674 -15.34 10.30 -21.64
N ILE A 675 -15.76 9.06 -21.85
CA ILE A 675 -15.03 7.86 -21.43
C ILE A 675 -15.06 6.85 -22.56
N GLY A 676 -13.95 6.16 -22.75
CA GLY A 676 -13.89 4.98 -23.61
C GLY A 676 -12.90 3.98 -23.05
N LEU A 677 -13.25 2.70 -23.12
CA LEU A 677 -12.40 1.59 -22.71
C LEU A 677 -12.46 0.48 -23.76
N VAL A 678 -11.35 -0.23 -23.93
CA VAL A 678 -11.25 -1.47 -24.69
C VAL A 678 -10.67 -2.57 -23.81
N LEU A 679 -11.13 -3.79 -24.05
CA LEU A 679 -10.59 -5.00 -23.45
C LEU A 679 -9.67 -5.68 -24.46
N LEU A 680 -8.47 -6.01 -24.01
CA LEU A 680 -7.37 -6.47 -24.85
C LEU A 680 -6.87 -7.83 -24.40
N GLU A 681 -6.56 -8.69 -25.37
CA GLU A 681 -5.86 -9.96 -25.17
C GLU A 681 -4.83 -10.14 -26.30
N ARG A 682 -3.89 -11.06 -26.13
CA ARG A 682 -3.15 -11.55 -27.31
C ARG A 682 -4.12 -12.26 -28.26
N LEU A 683 -3.92 -12.15 -29.57
CA LEU A 683 -4.83 -12.73 -30.56
C LEU A 683 -4.93 -14.25 -30.40
N SER A 684 -3.83 -14.91 -30.09
CA SER A 684 -3.82 -16.35 -29.78
C SER A 684 -4.67 -16.69 -28.55
N ASP A 685 -4.66 -15.84 -27.53
CA ASP A 685 -5.44 -16.01 -26.30
C ASP A 685 -6.93 -15.77 -26.55
N ALA A 686 -7.30 -14.69 -27.23
CA ALA A 686 -8.68 -14.40 -27.61
C ALA A 686 -9.31 -15.56 -28.39
N ARG A 687 -8.58 -16.11 -29.35
CA ARG A 687 -9.02 -17.28 -30.13
C ARG A 687 -9.14 -18.53 -29.27
N ARG A 688 -8.18 -18.77 -28.37
CA ARG A 688 -8.22 -19.92 -27.46
C ARG A 688 -9.40 -19.84 -26.50
N ASN A 689 -9.71 -18.64 -26.01
CA ASN A 689 -10.80 -18.39 -25.07
C ASN A 689 -12.17 -18.29 -25.78
N GLY A 690 -12.19 -18.25 -27.12
CA GLY A 690 -13.42 -18.12 -27.90
C GLY A 690 -14.04 -16.72 -27.86
N HIS A 691 -13.26 -15.71 -27.45
CA HIS A 691 -13.70 -14.33 -27.43
C HIS A 691 -13.77 -13.74 -28.84
N GLU A 692 -14.78 -12.92 -29.11
CA GLU A 692 -14.95 -12.25 -30.40
C GLU A 692 -13.80 -11.25 -30.62
N VAL A 693 -13.11 -11.35 -31.76
CA VAL A 693 -12.07 -10.39 -32.14
C VAL A 693 -12.71 -9.26 -32.94
N LEU A 694 -12.89 -8.09 -32.31
CA LEU A 694 -13.48 -6.92 -32.93
C LEU A 694 -12.52 -6.24 -33.92
N ALA A 695 -11.24 -6.17 -33.53
CA ALA A 695 -10.15 -5.61 -34.33
C ALA A 695 -8.79 -6.06 -33.78
N VAL A 696 -7.71 -5.83 -34.54
CA VAL A 696 -6.34 -6.18 -34.16
C VAL A 696 -5.45 -4.95 -34.18
N ILE A 697 -4.74 -4.72 -33.07
CA ILE A 697 -3.74 -3.67 -32.93
C ILE A 697 -2.41 -4.20 -33.46
N ARG A 698 -2.02 -3.72 -34.64
CA ARG A 698 -0.79 -4.16 -35.33
C ARG A 698 0.47 -3.51 -34.78
N GLY A 699 0.41 -2.23 -34.44
CA GLY A 699 1.55 -1.49 -33.89
C GLY A 699 1.10 -0.22 -33.18
N THR A 700 1.86 0.16 -32.17
CA THR A 700 1.73 1.41 -31.42
C THR A 700 3.13 2.00 -31.21
N ALA A 701 3.25 3.31 -31.04
CA ALA A 701 4.51 3.96 -30.72
C ALA A 701 4.24 5.18 -29.83
N VAL A 702 5.22 5.63 -29.04
CA VAL A 702 5.12 6.87 -28.26
C VAL A 702 6.39 7.66 -28.48
N ASN A 703 6.31 8.99 -28.64
CA ASN A 703 7.49 9.84 -28.68
C ASN A 703 7.24 11.23 -28.07
N GLN A 704 8.27 12.08 -28.14
CA GLN A 704 8.29 13.43 -27.61
C GLN A 704 8.81 14.41 -28.65
N ASP A 705 8.35 15.67 -28.59
CA ASP A 705 8.76 16.71 -29.54
C ASP A 705 10.21 17.16 -29.38
N GLY A 706 10.78 17.03 -28.18
CA GLY A 706 12.07 17.65 -27.84
C GLY A 706 11.97 19.18 -27.80
N ALA A 707 13.07 19.89 -28.02
CA ALA A 707 13.07 21.36 -28.10
C ALA A 707 12.42 21.84 -29.42
N SER A 708 11.47 22.79 -29.34
CA SER A 708 10.70 23.32 -30.47
C SER A 708 10.20 24.75 -30.18
N ASN A 709 9.46 25.38 -31.11
CA ASN A 709 9.05 26.80 -31.10
C ASN A 709 8.05 27.25 -29.99
N GLY A 710 8.07 26.63 -28.81
CA GLY A 710 7.24 27.01 -27.66
C GLY A 710 6.47 25.83 -27.07
N LEU A 711 6.32 25.76 -25.73
CA LEU A 711 5.91 24.55 -25.00
C LEU A 711 4.63 23.89 -25.55
N THR A 712 3.68 24.67 -26.03
CA THR A 712 2.38 24.20 -26.55
C THR A 712 2.33 24.10 -28.08
N ALA A 713 3.40 24.50 -28.80
CA ALA A 713 3.43 24.48 -30.26
C ALA A 713 3.69 23.05 -30.80
N PRO A 714 2.85 22.53 -31.72
CA PRO A 714 3.02 21.21 -32.28
C PRO A 714 4.26 21.13 -33.21
N ASN A 715 4.78 19.91 -33.42
CA ASN A 715 5.98 19.67 -34.22
C ASN A 715 5.75 18.59 -35.30
N GLY A 716 5.67 19.01 -36.57
CA GLY A 716 5.44 18.13 -37.71
C GLY A 716 6.47 16.99 -37.85
N PRO A 717 7.80 17.25 -37.79
CA PRO A 717 8.80 16.19 -37.86
C PRO A 717 8.63 15.09 -36.80
N SER A 718 8.23 15.46 -35.58
CA SER A 718 7.98 14.49 -34.50
C SER A 718 6.75 13.64 -34.75
N GLN A 719 5.69 14.21 -35.34
CA GLN A 719 4.54 13.45 -35.82
C GLN A 719 4.92 12.45 -36.91
N GLN A 720 5.75 12.86 -37.89
CA GLN A 720 6.23 11.95 -38.91
C GLN A 720 7.07 10.80 -38.32
N ARG A 721 7.90 11.08 -37.30
CA ARG A 721 8.71 10.05 -36.63
C ARG A 721 7.85 9.01 -35.91
N VAL A 722 6.83 9.44 -35.15
CA VAL A 722 5.96 8.48 -34.43
C VAL A 722 5.13 7.64 -35.40
N ILE A 723 4.62 8.25 -36.49
CA ILE A 723 3.92 7.50 -37.55
C ILE A 723 4.82 6.42 -38.16
N ARG A 724 6.05 6.78 -38.55
CA ARG A 724 7.02 5.82 -39.12
C ARG A 724 7.37 4.72 -38.13
N GLN A 725 7.52 5.04 -36.84
CA GLN A 725 7.79 4.06 -35.81
C GLN A 725 6.61 3.10 -35.60
N ALA A 726 5.38 3.60 -35.58
CA ALA A 726 4.18 2.76 -35.44
C ALA A 726 4.03 1.81 -36.64
N LEU A 727 4.29 2.29 -37.86
CA LEU A 727 4.31 1.47 -39.08
C LEU A 727 5.42 0.40 -39.05
N ALA A 728 6.63 0.77 -38.60
CA ALA A 728 7.73 -0.17 -38.43
C ALA A 728 7.39 -1.25 -37.38
N ASN A 729 6.82 -0.85 -36.24
CA ASN A 729 6.36 -1.78 -35.19
C ASN A 729 5.22 -2.69 -35.67
N ALA A 730 4.45 -2.26 -36.66
CA ALA A 730 3.38 -3.04 -37.27
C ALA A 730 3.86 -3.95 -38.40
N GLY A 731 5.08 -3.76 -38.93
CA GLY A 731 5.54 -4.40 -40.15
C GLY A 731 4.72 -4.02 -41.38
N LEU A 732 4.26 -2.77 -41.46
CA LEU A 732 3.40 -2.25 -42.54
C LEU A 732 4.05 -1.06 -43.23
N SER A 733 3.71 -0.86 -44.51
CA SER A 733 4.05 0.35 -45.24
C SER A 733 2.97 1.43 -45.05
N ALA A 734 3.29 2.69 -45.36
CA ALA A 734 2.31 3.77 -45.27
C ALA A 734 1.14 3.61 -46.28
N ALA A 735 1.39 2.96 -47.43
CA ALA A 735 0.36 2.67 -48.43
C ALA A 735 -0.62 1.56 -47.99
N ASP A 736 -0.26 0.76 -46.98
CA ASP A 736 -1.12 -0.28 -46.43
C ASP A 736 -2.27 0.27 -45.57
N VAL A 737 -2.25 1.55 -45.20
CA VAL A 737 -3.27 2.18 -44.35
C VAL A 737 -4.29 2.90 -45.23
N ASP A 738 -5.58 2.68 -44.99
CA ASP A 738 -6.67 3.19 -45.83
C ASP A 738 -7.22 4.52 -45.32
N ALA A 739 -7.29 4.65 -44.00
CA ALA A 739 -7.89 5.79 -43.33
C ALA A 739 -7.10 6.18 -42.08
N VAL A 740 -7.15 7.46 -41.71
CA VAL A 740 -6.64 7.98 -40.44
C VAL A 740 -7.75 8.74 -39.75
N GLU A 741 -8.03 8.31 -38.52
CA GLU A 741 -8.75 9.12 -37.55
C GLU A 741 -7.75 10.10 -36.93
N ALA A 742 -7.89 11.38 -37.23
CA ALA A 742 -6.93 12.41 -36.87
C ALA A 742 -7.07 12.91 -35.42
N HIS A 743 -6.03 13.56 -34.91
CA HIS A 743 -6.18 14.37 -33.71
C HIS A 743 -7.04 15.59 -34.04
N GLY A 744 -6.77 16.30 -35.15
CA GLY A 744 -7.70 17.23 -35.82
C GLY A 744 -8.50 18.10 -34.86
N THR A 745 -7.84 18.99 -34.13
CA THR A 745 -8.47 19.80 -33.07
C THR A 745 -9.37 20.92 -33.58
N GLY A 746 -9.27 21.27 -34.87
CA GLY A 746 -9.90 22.45 -35.45
C GLY A 746 -9.07 23.73 -35.25
N THR A 747 -7.78 23.59 -34.87
CA THR A 747 -6.95 24.77 -34.58
C THR A 747 -6.22 25.27 -35.82
N ALA A 748 -6.17 26.59 -35.99
CA ALA A 748 -5.60 27.26 -37.15
C ALA A 748 -4.12 26.91 -37.46
N LEU A 749 -3.37 26.44 -36.46
CA LEU A 749 -1.96 26.05 -36.57
C LEU A 749 -1.74 24.54 -36.47
N GLY A 750 -2.46 23.85 -35.57
CA GLY A 750 -2.25 22.43 -35.33
C GLY A 750 -2.67 21.56 -36.50
N ASP A 751 -3.84 21.86 -37.08
CA ASP A 751 -4.41 21.07 -38.16
C ASP A 751 -3.54 21.10 -39.43
N PRO A 752 -3.01 22.27 -39.90
CA PRO A 752 -2.04 22.27 -41.01
C PRO A 752 -0.77 21.46 -40.74
N ILE A 753 -0.23 21.51 -39.51
CA ILE A 753 0.99 20.77 -39.14
C ILE A 753 0.74 19.26 -39.14
N GLU A 754 -0.41 18.82 -38.66
CA GLU A 754 -0.81 17.41 -38.69
C GLU A 754 -1.07 16.93 -40.13
N ALA A 755 -1.83 17.69 -40.93
CA ALA A 755 -2.09 17.36 -42.33
C ALA A 755 -0.79 17.23 -43.15
N GLN A 756 0.17 18.14 -42.95
CA GLN A 756 1.49 18.06 -43.60
C GLN A 756 2.27 16.81 -43.17
N ALA A 757 2.20 16.41 -41.90
CA ALA A 757 2.85 15.20 -41.42
C ALA A 757 2.23 13.94 -42.07
N LEU A 758 0.90 13.91 -42.22
CA LEU A 758 0.17 12.83 -42.89
C LEU A 758 0.49 12.78 -44.40
N LEU A 759 0.51 13.93 -45.09
CA LEU A 759 0.92 14.03 -46.50
C LEU A 759 2.36 13.54 -46.71
N ALA A 760 3.28 13.90 -45.81
CA ALA A 760 4.68 13.51 -45.87
C ALA A 760 4.95 12.03 -45.53
N THR A 761 3.95 11.32 -45.00
CA THR A 761 4.06 9.90 -44.60
C THR A 761 3.08 9.05 -45.40
N TYR A 762 1.82 9.04 -44.99
CA TYR A 762 0.74 8.28 -45.62
C TYR A 762 0.41 8.73 -47.05
N GLY A 763 0.54 10.02 -47.36
CA GLY A 763 0.20 10.56 -48.69
C GLY A 763 1.17 10.20 -49.82
N ARG A 764 2.24 9.45 -49.55
CA ARG A 764 3.27 9.05 -50.53
C ARG A 764 3.03 7.65 -51.09
N ASN A 765 3.46 7.42 -52.33
CA ASN A 765 3.45 6.12 -53.00
C ASN A 765 2.07 5.43 -53.02
N ARG A 766 1.00 6.20 -53.24
CA ARG A 766 -0.36 5.68 -53.37
C ARG A 766 -0.87 5.84 -54.81
N PRO A 767 -1.70 4.91 -55.31
CA PRO A 767 -2.51 5.12 -56.50
C PRO A 767 -3.45 6.33 -56.35
N GLU A 768 -3.69 7.08 -57.42
CA GLU A 768 -4.58 8.26 -57.40
C GLU A 768 -6.04 7.90 -57.04
N ASP A 769 -6.48 6.69 -57.36
CA ASP A 769 -7.82 6.17 -57.07
C ASP A 769 -7.98 5.65 -55.62
N GLN A 770 -6.90 5.59 -54.84
CA GLN A 770 -6.90 5.07 -53.46
C GLN A 770 -6.17 6.02 -52.51
N PRO A 771 -6.66 7.26 -52.31
CA PRO A 771 -6.07 8.18 -51.34
C PRO A 771 -6.21 7.63 -49.91
N LEU A 772 -5.44 8.21 -48.99
CA LEU A 772 -5.68 8.06 -47.57
C LEU A 772 -6.91 8.90 -47.19
N TRP A 773 -7.91 8.26 -46.59
CA TRP A 773 -9.08 8.98 -46.08
C TRP A 773 -8.80 9.58 -44.70
N LEU A 774 -9.04 10.88 -44.54
CA LEU A 774 -8.75 11.63 -43.32
C LEU A 774 -10.05 12.16 -42.69
N GLY A 775 -10.26 11.91 -41.40
CA GLY A 775 -11.41 12.44 -40.67
C GLY A 775 -11.11 12.72 -39.19
N SER A 776 -12.05 13.32 -38.48
CA SER A 776 -11.94 13.59 -37.04
C SER A 776 -13.31 13.55 -36.35
N LEU A 777 -13.42 12.71 -35.32
CA LEU A 777 -14.57 12.57 -34.44
C LEU A 777 -14.84 13.85 -33.64
N LYS A 778 -13.83 14.72 -33.45
CA LYS A 778 -14.00 15.97 -32.70
C LYS A 778 -14.99 16.93 -33.37
N SER A 779 -15.18 16.79 -34.69
CA SER A 779 -16.20 17.53 -35.42
C SER A 779 -17.64 17.20 -34.96
N ASN A 780 -17.85 16.01 -34.37
CA ASN A 780 -19.14 15.60 -33.84
C ASN A 780 -19.29 15.86 -32.33
N ILE A 781 -18.24 15.57 -31.55
CA ILE A 781 -18.36 15.51 -30.08
C ILE A 781 -17.45 16.48 -29.33
N GLY A 782 -16.68 17.30 -30.05
CA GLY A 782 -15.61 18.11 -29.46
C GLY A 782 -14.42 17.27 -28.99
N HIS A 783 -13.52 17.90 -28.24
CA HIS A 783 -12.30 17.30 -27.75
C HIS A 783 -12.48 16.71 -26.35
N THR A 784 -12.67 15.39 -26.28
CA THR A 784 -12.86 14.62 -25.03
C THR A 784 -11.57 14.42 -24.20
N GLN A 785 -10.59 15.32 -24.37
CA GLN A 785 -9.35 15.39 -23.60
C GLN A 785 -8.64 14.02 -23.44
N ALA A 786 -8.59 13.45 -22.23
CA ALA A 786 -7.89 12.19 -21.97
C ALA A 786 -8.49 11.01 -22.74
N ALA A 787 -9.81 11.04 -22.98
CA ALA A 787 -10.57 10.01 -23.70
C ALA A 787 -10.55 10.18 -25.24
N ALA A 788 -9.89 11.22 -25.77
CA ALA A 788 -9.98 11.58 -27.18
C ALA A 788 -9.49 10.49 -28.13
N GLY A 789 -8.32 9.91 -27.84
CA GLY A 789 -7.74 8.90 -28.72
C GLY A 789 -8.50 7.58 -28.71
N ILE A 790 -8.98 7.13 -27.55
CA ILE A 790 -9.75 5.89 -27.47
C ILE A 790 -11.14 6.01 -28.11
N ALA A 791 -11.81 7.16 -28.01
CA ALA A 791 -13.07 7.40 -28.70
C ALA A 791 -12.91 7.30 -30.23
N GLY A 792 -11.81 7.87 -30.77
CA GLY A 792 -11.45 7.74 -32.18
C GLY A 792 -11.15 6.30 -32.60
N LEU A 793 -10.43 5.54 -31.75
CA LEU A 793 -10.18 4.11 -31.98
C LEU A 793 -11.49 3.31 -32.07
N ILE A 794 -12.41 3.51 -31.13
CA ILE A 794 -13.73 2.82 -31.10
C ILE A 794 -14.52 3.15 -32.37
N LYS A 795 -14.57 4.42 -32.80
CA LYS A 795 -15.17 4.83 -34.08
C LYS A 795 -14.57 4.06 -35.26
N MET A 796 -13.25 3.89 -35.31
CA MET A 796 -12.58 3.16 -36.40
C MET A 796 -12.87 1.67 -36.39
N VAL A 797 -12.96 1.04 -35.22
CA VAL A 797 -13.41 -0.35 -35.12
C VAL A 797 -14.83 -0.49 -35.68
N LEU A 798 -15.75 0.41 -35.30
CA LEU A 798 -17.13 0.41 -35.82
C LEU A 798 -17.16 0.63 -37.35
N ALA A 799 -16.38 1.58 -37.86
CA ALA A 799 -16.27 1.83 -39.31
C ALA A 799 -15.76 0.60 -40.08
N MET A 800 -14.81 -0.16 -39.53
CA MET A 800 -14.34 -1.41 -40.12
C MET A 800 -15.45 -2.47 -40.16
N ARG A 801 -16.21 -2.62 -39.07
CA ARG A 801 -17.30 -3.60 -38.96
C ARG A 801 -18.47 -3.27 -39.90
N HIS A 802 -18.83 -2.00 -40.02
CA HIS A 802 -19.88 -1.53 -40.93
C HIS A 802 -19.40 -1.32 -42.37
N GLY A 803 -18.10 -1.47 -42.64
CA GLY A 803 -17.52 -1.24 -43.96
C GLY A 803 -17.81 0.15 -44.53
N THR A 804 -17.88 1.16 -43.66
CA THR A 804 -18.27 2.53 -44.04
C THR A 804 -17.43 3.52 -43.24
N LEU A 805 -16.83 4.49 -43.94
CA LEU A 805 -16.15 5.64 -43.36
C LEU A 805 -17.16 6.79 -43.21
N PRO A 806 -17.54 7.19 -41.98
CA PRO A 806 -18.48 8.28 -41.76
C PRO A 806 -17.83 9.63 -42.09
N ARG A 807 -18.65 10.60 -42.52
CA ARG A 807 -18.18 11.97 -42.77
C ARG A 807 -17.68 12.66 -41.49
N SER A 808 -16.75 13.57 -41.65
CA SER A 808 -16.40 14.59 -40.64
C SER A 808 -17.21 15.84 -40.90
N LEU A 809 -17.78 16.44 -39.86
CA LEU A 809 -18.56 17.66 -40.00
C LEU A 809 -17.64 18.86 -40.29
N HIS A 810 -18.17 19.85 -41.01
CA HIS A 810 -17.48 21.10 -41.36
C HIS A 810 -16.25 20.94 -42.27
N ALA A 811 -16.09 19.80 -42.94
CA ALA A 811 -14.92 19.47 -43.76
C ALA A 811 -15.15 19.67 -45.27
N GLU A 812 -16.21 20.39 -45.66
CA GLU A 812 -16.58 20.61 -47.07
C GLU A 812 -15.54 21.45 -47.83
N GLU A 813 -14.96 22.45 -47.16
CA GLU A 813 -13.91 23.31 -47.69
C GLU A 813 -12.59 23.06 -46.95
N PRO A 814 -11.66 22.25 -47.50
CA PRO A 814 -10.35 22.01 -46.90
C PRO A 814 -9.55 23.30 -46.76
N THR A 815 -8.73 23.41 -45.71
CA THR A 815 -7.93 24.63 -45.51
C THR A 815 -6.92 24.87 -46.63
N THR A 816 -6.81 26.13 -47.06
CA THR A 816 -5.84 26.65 -48.02
C THR A 816 -4.41 26.71 -47.46
N LYS A 817 -4.25 26.58 -46.14
CA LYS A 817 -2.94 26.54 -45.45
C LYS A 817 -2.18 25.23 -45.67
N VAL A 818 -2.81 24.25 -46.32
CA VAL A 818 -2.23 22.95 -46.66
C VAL A 818 -2.28 22.77 -48.17
N ASP A 819 -1.14 22.42 -48.77
CA ASP A 819 -1.08 22.03 -50.17
C ASP A 819 -1.47 20.55 -50.31
N TRP A 820 -2.79 20.30 -50.41
CA TRP A 820 -3.36 18.96 -50.56
C TRP A 820 -2.93 18.25 -51.85
N SER A 821 -2.41 18.98 -52.85
CA SER A 821 -1.93 18.39 -54.10
C SER A 821 -0.60 17.63 -53.95
N GLN A 822 0.14 17.83 -52.85
CA GLN A 822 1.46 17.21 -52.65
C GLN A 822 1.43 15.71 -52.33
N GLY A 823 0.27 15.14 -52.04
CA GLY A 823 0.12 13.74 -51.69
C GLY A 823 -1.33 13.28 -51.76
N ALA A 824 -1.53 11.97 -51.85
CA ALA A 824 -2.85 11.38 -51.98
C ALA A 824 -3.55 11.23 -50.62
N VAL A 825 -4.00 12.36 -50.04
CA VAL A 825 -4.81 12.41 -48.82
C VAL A 825 -6.11 13.17 -49.13
N SER A 826 -7.25 12.65 -48.69
CA SER A 826 -8.56 13.25 -48.96
C SER A 826 -9.40 13.31 -47.69
N LEU A 827 -10.01 14.47 -47.43
CA LEU A 827 -10.91 14.66 -46.31
C LEU A 827 -12.21 13.88 -46.51
N LEU A 828 -12.71 13.27 -45.44
CA LEU A 828 -14.01 12.61 -45.39
C LEU A 828 -15.13 13.65 -45.25
N SER A 829 -15.35 14.49 -46.26
CA SER A 829 -16.47 15.45 -46.28
C SER A 829 -17.84 14.78 -46.47
N GLU A 830 -17.85 13.57 -47.05
CA GLU A 830 -19.02 12.73 -47.27
C GLU A 830 -18.77 11.32 -46.73
N ALA A 831 -19.84 10.62 -46.35
CA ALA A 831 -19.74 9.23 -45.93
C ALA A 831 -19.44 8.35 -47.16
N ARG A 832 -18.54 7.38 -47.00
CA ARG A 832 -18.09 6.52 -48.11
C ARG A 832 -18.04 5.06 -47.70
N THR A 833 -18.43 4.17 -48.61
CA THR A 833 -18.19 2.73 -48.45
C THR A 833 -16.68 2.47 -48.38
N TRP A 834 -16.27 1.66 -47.42
CA TRP A 834 -14.88 1.24 -47.26
C TRP A 834 -14.61 0.01 -48.16
N PRO A 835 -13.91 0.17 -49.28
CA PRO A 835 -13.82 -0.84 -50.33
C PRO A 835 -13.17 -2.14 -49.84
N GLU A 836 -13.65 -3.26 -50.35
CA GLU A 836 -13.00 -4.56 -50.16
C GLU A 836 -11.91 -4.72 -51.21
N THR A 837 -10.65 -4.72 -50.76
CA THR A 837 -9.46 -4.73 -51.63
C THR A 837 -8.74 -6.09 -51.62
N GLY A 838 -9.34 -7.12 -51.02
CA GLY A 838 -8.71 -8.44 -50.81
C GLY A 838 -7.69 -8.49 -49.66
N ARG A 839 -7.33 -7.34 -49.07
CA ARG A 839 -6.56 -7.23 -47.81
C ARG A 839 -7.45 -6.72 -46.67
N PRO A 840 -7.08 -6.95 -45.40
CA PRO A 840 -7.81 -6.38 -44.27
C PRO A 840 -7.87 -4.84 -44.34
N ARG A 841 -9.04 -4.27 -43.99
CA ARG A 841 -9.20 -2.83 -43.77
C ARG A 841 -8.26 -2.37 -42.67
N ARG A 842 -7.54 -1.26 -42.88
CA ARG A 842 -6.54 -0.76 -41.93
C ARG A 842 -6.71 0.73 -41.70
N ALA A 843 -6.82 1.11 -40.42
CA ALA A 843 -6.84 2.49 -39.98
C ALA A 843 -5.57 2.83 -39.20
N GLY A 844 -5.11 4.07 -39.29
CA GLY A 844 -4.23 4.68 -38.30
C GLY A 844 -5.07 5.43 -37.25
N SER A 845 -4.65 5.36 -35.99
CA SER A 845 -5.03 6.30 -34.93
C SER A 845 -3.93 7.37 -34.83
N PRO A 846 -4.22 8.61 -34.41
CA PRO A 846 -3.37 9.74 -34.74
C PRO A 846 -2.25 9.98 -33.72
N PRO A 847 -1.16 10.67 -34.14
CA PRO A 847 -0.21 11.33 -33.23
C PRO A 847 -0.92 12.40 -32.39
N SER A 848 -1.50 12.00 -31.26
CA SER A 848 -2.20 12.93 -30.36
C SER A 848 -1.22 13.93 -29.75
N VAL A 849 -1.49 15.23 -29.87
CA VAL A 849 -0.61 16.28 -29.33
C VAL A 849 -1.07 16.64 -27.93
N SER A 850 -0.23 16.40 -26.93
CA SER A 850 -0.49 16.84 -25.57
C SER A 850 0.23 18.15 -25.26
N VAL A 851 -0.27 18.92 -24.28
CA VAL A 851 0.43 20.08 -23.70
C VAL A 851 1.81 19.67 -23.15
N GLY A 852 1.93 18.42 -22.69
CA GLY A 852 3.19 17.79 -22.28
C GLY A 852 4.07 17.30 -23.43
N ARG A 853 3.67 17.49 -24.70
CA ARG A 853 4.39 17.12 -25.94
C ARG A 853 4.60 15.62 -26.19
N THR A 854 4.05 14.76 -25.34
CA THR A 854 4.01 13.31 -25.58
C THR A 854 3.02 13.01 -26.68
N ARG A 855 3.48 12.30 -27.72
CA ARG A 855 2.67 11.80 -28.84
C ARG A 855 2.57 10.29 -28.80
N THR A 856 1.52 9.76 -29.40
CA THR A 856 1.26 8.33 -29.48
C THR A 856 0.73 7.96 -30.84
#